data_AF-B7GA38-F1
#
_entry.id   AF-B7GA38-F1
#
_cell.length_a   1.000
_cell.length_b   1.000
_cell.length_c   1.000
_cell.angle_alpha   90.00
_cell.angle_beta   90.00
_cell.angle_gamma   90.00
#
_symmetry.space_group_name_H-M   'P 1'
#
loop_
_entity.id
_entity.type
_entity.pdbx_description
1 polymer ?
#
loop_
_entity_poly.entity_id
_entity_poly.type
_entity_poly.pdbx_seq_one_letter_code
_entity_poly.pdbx_strand_id
1 'polypeptide(L)'
;MKFSAVILAAVFGTALAGKPQLSISVRDGSFAGLDGLDPTLSWEHSQKAGDLDISYGVAASARPTSDLASLPRSIWGMATGDISGWGVSARAEIDAQDMSSADLQIDANNADVDVAARLTASAGGAFSVRSAEITKGFDANGARVTVTPRMNLEENDRDVVINYSNDNTNVKLTASADNQEVTISQQVDGDNRIAPTINNQGDISVEWERRLSDDSSLTATLMPNDNLNVEWRDAAWTANVNMPIDGTNINGANVSIKRDLKPLFSPPSGHQPSTRPLRHAHDIHATMDTTRPLFVDTRRTSKIREPYPSDRIFQEHPGRLSSEYRTPRGVSWKNDPFTMRTLVLVCWCGWIGQAWAAGVAPVLGVGINSDAFRKGGSGALGALEPTLQWHSTGKGGAYLQVQDTELSAIPYSFWAKVKRNVSGWALSARADADSADLTALAVNLQAKSPTTSIQVRGTADTDDITIGLDSIKVSQKITGVAGTDLTVTPSYNLRSKRGNVQVNLALRDTALLIDAQRQKITVAQKVGPGQYLAPSVAANGDFELEYRQAVGRGAVTGTYKPNAYVNVYWEDGPWQASVKMPMEGLYQIQSRPKFNLRRTLDMDELKTHLSGNVVGMRDDGAGLGWQAMTVKRIRVESLIAEHDTVGVYCGGIDEWDASIVGKIHVDTSSSSGVYKHIFAGSLHLGEWIKLAPDTLSPTHSVTETTKVPDFGFTVEKDAAVRQDPNRRESSEPFLATQLDTTTTTNKTVLHYSGMKFSTRVRGVPTTVAVYTMLSLSRSTAFVARRIAFQGSSTRAVSTTSPLCAAKEGQAEVVLVGCGAPNRGMGWYHAVQMLEKKCPSASLDYVVEPWFMGAGGDSDAGKEFQEWADDAEQKHGVKFAVSLDDLPPPQAPRLALISGRTADNPRLLTESIAKGATCVYLEKPGAPTVTELQQMQKEAEDANVEVLMGYNKNVCKYVRKTREFAAKHPGSHVTFVSNNAYENTPESLGECFERNAEGMLKNMAIHELALLVSFYDVSVENIAEVTADKEFSSMQTLPGPSGKDYTDFDKIKFTIKTKNGNEVSVQADRCGGTDSFATVTDKDGSEVFRYYMPDEEDRAMVQELQTKYPTAMPYFFTQDPDYITVKERVAHHTVTGEEAEGVATIGVAVETLRVAEFLTPKLQEQLK
;
A
#
# COMPACT_ATOMS: atom_id res chain seq x y z
N MET A 1 7.14 28.86 -19.76
CA MET A 1 7.01 29.43 -18.40
C MET A 1 7.96 30.62 -18.20
N LYS A 2 7.69 31.79 -18.81
CA LYS A 2 8.52 33.01 -18.61
C LYS A 2 7.72 34.29 -18.26
N PHE A 3 6.39 34.25 -18.30
CA PHE A 3 5.54 35.40 -17.94
C PHE A 3 5.22 35.46 -16.43
N SER A 4 5.18 34.32 -15.73
CA SER A 4 4.83 34.25 -14.30
C SER A 4 5.87 34.92 -13.38
N ALA A 5 7.16 34.72 -13.67
CA ALA A 5 8.26 35.30 -12.88
C ALA A 5 8.29 36.84 -12.94
N VAL A 6 7.89 37.45 -14.07
CA VAL A 6 7.86 38.90 -14.23
C VAL A 6 6.70 39.52 -13.45
N ILE A 7 5.56 38.83 -13.33
CA ILE A 7 4.44 39.27 -12.50
C ILE A 7 4.82 39.17 -11.00
N LEU A 8 5.52 38.11 -10.60
CA LEU A 8 5.99 37.96 -9.21
C LEU A 8 7.01 39.05 -8.83
N ALA A 9 8.00 39.32 -9.68
CA ALA A 9 8.96 40.41 -9.48
C ALA A 9 8.32 41.80 -9.45
N ALA A 10 7.24 42.03 -10.22
CA ALA A 10 6.49 43.29 -10.21
C ALA A 10 5.69 43.51 -8.91
N VAL A 11 5.27 42.45 -8.22
CA VAL A 11 4.58 42.54 -6.92
C VAL A 11 5.57 42.82 -5.77
N PHE A 12 6.77 42.23 -5.82
CA PHE A 12 7.80 42.50 -4.80
C PHE A 12 8.53 43.85 -4.95
N GLY A 13 8.51 44.46 -6.15
CA GLY A 13 9.23 45.70 -6.45
C GLY A 13 8.78 46.96 -5.70
N THR A 14 7.70 46.91 -4.90
CA THR A 14 7.15 48.07 -4.15
C THR A 14 6.97 47.83 -2.66
N ALA A 15 7.46 46.72 -2.09
CA ALA A 15 7.28 46.42 -0.67
C ALA A 15 8.16 47.30 0.24
N LEU A 16 7.52 48.22 0.98
CA LEU A 16 8.15 48.93 2.09
C LEU A 16 8.45 47.95 3.23
N ALA A 17 9.70 47.49 3.29
CA ALA A 17 10.10 46.37 4.15
C ALA A 17 9.83 46.61 5.64
N GLY A 18 9.24 45.60 6.30
CA GLY A 18 9.31 45.44 7.75
C GLY A 18 10.77 45.29 8.19
N LYS A 19 11.05 45.57 9.47
CA LYS A 19 12.41 45.40 10.01
C LYS A 19 12.83 43.93 9.92
N PRO A 20 14.02 43.61 9.37
CA PRO A 20 14.50 42.23 9.36
C PRO A 20 14.62 41.66 10.76
N GLN A 21 14.29 40.38 10.90
CA GLN A 21 14.62 39.58 12.08
C GLN A 21 15.84 38.73 11.77
N LEU A 22 16.78 38.64 12.72
CA LEU A 22 17.96 37.78 12.62
C LEU A 22 17.79 36.63 13.61
N SER A 23 17.74 35.41 13.08
CA SER A 23 17.84 34.17 13.87
C SER A 23 19.22 33.58 13.67
N ILE A 24 19.83 33.02 14.71
CA ILE A 24 21.09 32.29 14.63
C ILE A 24 20.88 30.93 15.28
N SER A 25 20.88 29.88 14.45
CA SER A 25 20.85 28.50 14.94
C SER A 25 22.28 27.92 14.95
N VAL A 26 22.56 27.05 15.91
CA VAL A 26 23.84 26.34 16.02
C VAL A 26 23.59 24.88 15.68
N ARG A 27 24.22 24.36 14.62
CA ARG A 27 24.18 22.93 14.30
C ARG A 27 25.34 22.21 15.00
N ASP A 28 25.07 20.97 15.40
CA ASP A 28 26.05 19.96 15.84
C ASP A 28 26.91 20.30 17.08
N GLY A 29 26.64 21.42 17.76
CA GLY A 29 27.36 21.84 18.98
C GLY A 29 28.86 22.13 18.77
N SER A 30 29.33 22.14 17.53
CA SER A 30 30.74 22.32 17.18
C SER A 30 31.11 23.80 17.11
N PHE A 31 31.90 24.24 18.07
CA PHE A 31 32.47 25.60 18.12
C PHE A 31 33.84 25.70 17.43
N ALA A 32 34.24 24.70 16.63
CA ALA A 32 35.55 24.66 15.98
C ALA A 32 35.71 25.67 14.82
N GLY A 33 34.61 26.24 14.31
CA GLY A 33 34.60 27.23 13.24
C GLY A 33 33.25 27.94 13.12
N LEU A 34 33.16 28.89 12.18
CA LEU A 34 31.89 29.59 11.88
C LEU A 34 30.88 28.68 11.16
N ASP A 35 31.33 27.54 10.64
CA ASP A 35 30.52 26.62 9.82
C ASP A 35 29.41 25.90 10.61
N GLY A 36 29.54 25.83 11.95
CA GLY A 36 28.49 25.37 12.86
C GLY A 36 27.40 26.42 13.14
N LEU A 37 27.60 27.68 12.74
CA LEU A 37 26.60 28.75 12.86
C LEU A 37 25.78 28.83 11.57
N ASP A 38 24.46 28.75 11.71
CA ASP A 38 23.52 28.91 10.60
C ASP A 38 22.63 30.13 10.82
N PRO A 39 23.15 31.35 10.55
CA PRO A 39 22.42 32.59 10.69
C PRO A 39 21.44 32.77 9.52
N THR A 40 20.19 33.06 9.83
CA THR A 40 19.10 33.28 8.88
C THR A 40 18.50 34.66 9.14
N LEU A 41 18.43 35.49 8.09
CA LEU A 41 17.66 36.73 8.08
C LEU A 41 16.28 36.44 7.51
N SER A 42 15.23 36.88 8.19
CA SER A 42 13.86 36.78 7.71
C SER A 42 13.20 38.16 7.62
N TRP A 43 12.46 38.36 6.54
CA TRP A 43 11.56 39.49 6.35
C TRP A 43 10.15 38.94 6.21
N GLU A 44 9.21 39.51 6.96
CA GLU A 44 7.78 39.22 6.86
C GLU A 44 7.02 40.54 6.64
N HIS A 45 5.97 40.47 5.85
CA HIS A 45 4.97 41.52 5.73
C HIS A 45 3.57 40.91 5.78
N SER A 46 2.61 41.63 6.33
CA SER A 46 1.20 41.24 6.34
C SER A 46 0.29 42.41 5.98
N GLN A 47 -0.76 42.12 5.22
CA GLN A 47 -1.73 43.08 4.71
C GLN A 47 -3.14 42.46 4.64
N LYS A 48 -4.17 43.27 4.78
CA LYS A 48 -5.57 42.84 4.56
C LYS A 48 -5.98 43.08 3.12
N ALA A 49 -6.61 42.09 2.49
CA ALA A 49 -7.17 42.16 1.14
C ALA A 49 -8.67 41.78 1.18
N GLY A 50 -9.50 42.75 1.56
CA GLY A 50 -10.90 42.47 1.93
C GLY A 50 -10.96 41.74 3.27
N ASP A 51 -11.71 40.64 3.33
CA ASP A 51 -11.85 39.80 4.52
C ASP A 51 -10.71 38.76 4.67
N LEU A 52 -9.69 38.83 3.81
CA LEU A 52 -8.54 37.93 3.78
C LEU A 52 -7.29 38.61 4.35
N ASP A 53 -6.68 38.00 5.36
CA ASP A 53 -5.37 38.36 5.91
C ASP A 53 -4.28 37.62 5.13
N ILE A 54 -3.44 38.37 4.42
CA ILE A 54 -2.33 37.83 3.64
C ILE A 54 -1.02 38.21 4.32
N SER A 55 -0.26 37.22 4.78
CA SER A 55 1.16 37.40 5.13
C SER A 55 2.07 36.75 4.08
N TYR A 56 3.27 37.26 3.94
CA TYR A 56 4.30 36.69 3.08
C TYR A 56 5.68 37.06 3.60
N GLY A 57 6.66 36.22 3.30
CA GLY A 57 8.01 36.42 3.77
C GLY A 57 9.07 35.71 2.94
N VAL A 58 10.32 36.10 3.22
CA VAL A 58 11.52 35.50 2.65
C VAL A 58 12.47 35.20 3.79
N ALA A 59 13.03 34.00 3.83
CA ALA A 59 14.16 33.64 4.68
C ALA A 59 15.42 33.53 3.81
N ALA A 60 16.53 34.13 4.24
CA ALA A 60 17.82 34.08 3.55
C ALA A 60 18.95 33.72 4.50
N SER A 61 19.95 32.97 4.02
CA SER A 61 21.17 32.75 4.80
C SER A 61 21.96 34.05 4.92
N ALA A 62 22.46 34.32 6.12
CA ALA A 62 23.38 35.43 6.39
C ALA A 62 24.86 34.98 6.42
N ARG A 63 25.14 33.78 5.90
CA ARG A 63 26.52 33.32 5.67
C ARG A 63 27.17 34.14 4.54
N PRO A 64 28.43 34.59 4.68
CA PRO A 64 29.15 35.19 3.56
C PRO A 64 29.27 34.21 2.39
N THR A 65 28.69 34.55 1.25
CA THR A 65 28.75 33.77 0.00
C THR A 65 29.08 34.70 -1.16
N SER A 66 29.82 34.18 -2.16
CA SER A 66 30.01 34.86 -3.44
C SER A 66 28.84 34.64 -4.40
N ASP A 67 28.00 33.64 -4.15
CA ASP A 67 26.81 33.36 -4.92
C ASP A 67 25.58 34.04 -4.28
N LEU A 68 25.21 35.20 -4.80
CA LEU A 68 24.05 35.95 -4.33
C LEU A 68 22.70 35.26 -4.67
N ALA A 69 22.67 34.30 -5.60
CA ALA A 69 21.46 33.51 -5.87
C ALA A 69 21.24 32.43 -4.79
N SER A 70 22.32 31.96 -4.13
CA SER A 70 22.25 31.03 -2.99
C SER A 70 21.68 31.63 -1.69
N LEU A 71 21.45 32.94 -1.66
CA LEU A 71 21.07 33.65 -0.43
C LEU A 71 19.65 33.32 0.06
N PRO A 72 18.56 33.47 -0.73
CA PRO A 72 17.23 33.12 -0.25
C PRO A 72 17.12 31.60 -0.12
N ARG A 73 16.60 31.14 1.02
CA ARG A 73 16.34 29.71 1.28
C ARG A 73 14.90 29.34 1.05
N SER A 74 13.97 30.13 1.58
CA SER A 74 12.55 29.95 1.29
C SER A 74 11.84 31.27 1.05
N ILE A 75 10.84 31.21 0.17
CA ILE A 75 9.87 32.27 -0.09
C ILE A 75 8.51 31.67 0.23
N TRP A 76 7.76 32.30 1.11
CA TRP A 76 6.46 31.79 1.54
C TRP A 76 5.38 32.88 1.52
N GLY A 77 4.14 32.44 1.36
CA GLY A 77 2.94 33.25 1.49
C GLY A 77 1.85 32.48 2.22
N MET A 78 1.07 33.14 3.05
CA MET A 78 -0.07 32.57 3.76
C MET A 78 -1.27 33.49 3.60
N ALA A 79 -2.41 32.92 3.25
CA ALA A 79 -3.69 33.61 3.14
C ALA A 79 -4.67 32.98 4.12
N THR A 80 -5.21 33.78 5.04
CA THR A 80 -6.12 33.35 6.12
C THR A 80 -7.41 34.17 6.09
N GLY A 81 -8.58 33.55 6.23
CA GLY A 81 -9.86 34.24 6.30
C GLY A 81 -10.95 33.38 6.93
N ASP A 82 -12.12 33.98 7.19
CA ASP A 82 -13.31 33.23 7.61
C ASP A 82 -14.25 33.00 6.42
N ILE A 83 -14.69 31.74 6.24
CA ILE A 83 -15.66 31.35 5.23
C ILE A 83 -16.83 30.65 5.93
N SER A 84 -17.86 31.41 6.31
CA SER A 84 -19.07 30.90 6.97
C SER A 84 -18.80 30.18 8.30
N GLY A 85 -17.96 30.78 9.15
CA GLY A 85 -17.55 30.23 10.45
C GLY A 85 -16.39 29.23 10.38
N TRP A 86 -15.84 29.00 9.19
CA TRP A 86 -14.59 28.27 9.01
C TRP A 86 -13.44 29.25 8.89
N GLY A 87 -12.57 29.30 9.90
CA GLY A 87 -11.24 29.89 9.75
C GLY A 87 -10.41 29.00 8.83
N VAL A 88 -10.17 29.46 7.60
CA VAL A 88 -9.39 28.77 6.58
C VAL A 88 -8.08 29.50 6.38
N SER A 89 -6.95 28.77 6.41
CA SER A 89 -5.63 29.28 6.04
C SER A 89 -4.99 28.41 4.97
N ALA A 90 -4.43 29.02 3.94
CA ALA A 90 -3.62 28.36 2.92
C ALA A 90 -2.22 28.98 2.90
N ARG A 91 -1.20 28.21 3.28
CA ARG A 91 0.22 28.54 3.18
C ARG A 91 0.82 27.87 1.95
N ALA A 92 1.66 28.61 1.23
CA ALA A 92 2.53 28.10 0.19
C ALA A 92 3.98 28.48 0.54
N GLU A 93 4.92 27.56 0.39
CA GLU A 93 6.34 27.77 0.63
C GLU A 93 7.16 27.14 -0.50
N ILE A 94 8.12 27.88 -1.04
CA ILE A 94 8.97 27.48 -2.15
C ILE A 94 10.41 27.52 -1.64
N ASP A 95 11.16 26.44 -1.85
CA ASP A 95 12.62 26.50 -1.72
C ASP A 95 13.15 27.41 -2.83
N ALA A 96 13.86 28.47 -2.45
CA ALA A 96 14.36 29.45 -3.42
C ALA A 96 15.62 28.97 -4.17
N GLN A 97 16.21 27.84 -3.76
CA GLN A 97 17.23 27.10 -4.50
C GLN A 97 16.59 26.09 -5.47
N ASP A 98 15.43 25.52 -5.13
CA ASP A 98 14.63 24.66 -6.02
C ASP A 98 13.18 25.15 -6.19
N MET A 99 13.00 26.07 -7.13
CA MET A 99 11.67 26.59 -7.49
C MET A 99 10.85 25.64 -8.40
N SER A 100 11.22 24.36 -8.52
CA SER A 100 10.47 23.38 -9.32
C SER A 100 9.13 22.97 -8.68
N SER A 101 8.99 23.16 -7.36
CA SER A 101 7.76 22.88 -6.61
C SER A 101 7.52 23.88 -5.48
N ALA A 102 6.28 23.93 -5.01
CA ALA A 102 5.85 24.66 -3.83
C ALA A 102 5.15 23.70 -2.87
N ASP A 103 5.56 23.69 -1.61
CA ASP A 103 4.86 23.00 -0.54
C ASP A 103 3.63 23.81 -0.13
N LEU A 104 2.49 23.14 0.00
CA LEU A 104 1.20 23.73 0.26
C LEU A 104 0.61 23.12 1.53
N GLN A 105 0.16 23.97 2.46
CA GLN A 105 -0.60 23.55 3.64
C GLN A 105 -1.93 24.31 3.66
N ILE A 106 -3.04 23.59 3.77
CA ILE A 106 -4.38 24.15 3.90
C ILE A 106 -4.98 23.65 5.21
N ASP A 107 -5.26 24.55 6.14
CA ASP A 107 -6.03 24.27 7.35
C ASP A 107 -7.43 24.90 7.22
N ALA A 108 -8.45 24.22 7.76
CA ALA A 108 -9.81 24.73 7.86
C ALA A 108 -10.38 24.32 9.21
N ASN A 109 -10.68 25.28 10.08
CA ASN A 109 -11.16 25.06 11.44
C ASN A 109 -12.48 25.79 11.70
N ASN A 110 -13.49 25.10 12.22
CA ASN A 110 -14.75 25.66 12.65
C ASN A 110 -14.99 25.27 14.11
N ALA A 111 -14.89 26.26 15.00
CA ALA A 111 -15.02 26.07 16.44
C ALA A 111 -16.48 25.76 16.86
N ASP A 112 -17.47 26.33 16.17
CA ASP A 112 -18.90 26.18 16.51
C ASP A 112 -19.39 24.75 16.31
N VAL A 113 -18.97 24.10 15.23
CA VAL A 113 -19.22 22.66 14.99
C VAL A 113 -18.07 21.77 15.42
N ASP A 114 -17.01 22.36 15.99
CA ASP A 114 -15.88 21.67 16.60
C ASP A 114 -15.21 20.64 15.66
N VAL A 115 -14.82 21.12 14.47
CA VAL A 115 -14.13 20.36 13.42
C VAL A 115 -12.96 21.16 12.89
N ALA A 116 -11.79 20.53 12.82
CA ALA A 116 -10.64 21.01 12.06
C ALA A 116 -10.28 20.01 10.95
N ALA A 117 -9.80 20.50 9.83
CA ALA A 117 -9.20 19.72 8.76
C ALA A 117 -7.86 20.33 8.35
N ARG A 118 -6.89 19.49 8.00
CA ARG A 118 -5.60 19.87 7.45
C ARG A 118 -5.33 19.05 6.19
N LEU A 119 -4.75 19.69 5.19
CA LEU A 119 -4.28 19.07 3.97
C LEU A 119 -2.88 19.61 3.64
N THR A 120 -1.91 18.71 3.50
CA THR A 120 -0.58 19.03 3.00
C THR A 120 -0.47 18.53 1.57
N ALA A 121 0.12 19.32 0.69
CA ALA A 121 0.23 19.07 -0.74
C ALA A 121 1.53 19.66 -1.30
N SER A 122 1.85 19.34 -2.55
CA SER A 122 2.93 19.96 -3.32
C SER A 122 2.43 20.35 -4.70
N ALA A 123 2.85 21.51 -5.20
CA ALA A 123 2.53 22.03 -6.52
C ALA A 123 3.80 22.31 -7.32
N GLY A 124 4.18 21.37 -8.19
CA GLY A 124 5.28 21.50 -9.14
C GLY A 124 4.81 21.25 -10.57
N GLY A 125 5.46 20.32 -11.28
CA GLY A 125 5.01 19.86 -12.60
C GLY A 125 3.59 19.27 -12.62
N ALA A 126 3.12 18.79 -11.46
CA ALA A 126 1.73 18.47 -11.17
C ALA A 126 1.40 18.89 -9.72
N PHE A 127 0.11 18.93 -9.39
CA PHE A 127 -0.37 19.06 -8.01
C PHE A 127 -0.56 17.67 -7.40
N SER A 128 0.04 17.42 -6.23
CA SER A 128 -0.10 16.17 -5.47
C SER A 128 -0.52 16.49 -4.04
N VAL A 129 -1.44 15.70 -3.48
CA VAL A 129 -1.76 15.78 -2.04
C VAL A 129 -0.85 14.81 -1.31
N ARG A 130 -0.11 15.30 -0.32
CA ARG A 130 0.81 14.52 0.51
C ARG A 130 0.12 13.90 1.71
N SER A 131 -0.71 14.66 2.42
CA SER A 131 -1.45 14.13 3.56
C SER A 131 -2.76 14.88 3.80
N ALA A 132 -3.69 14.22 4.49
CA ALA A 132 -4.95 14.80 4.93
C ALA A 132 -5.31 14.30 6.33
N GLU A 133 -5.73 15.22 7.20
CA GLU A 133 -6.15 14.97 8.58
C GLU A 133 -7.49 15.66 8.82
N ILE A 134 -8.42 15.03 9.53
CA ILE A 134 -9.69 15.67 9.94
C ILE A 134 -9.96 15.35 11.40
N THR A 135 -9.88 16.35 12.28
CA THR A 135 -10.17 16.24 13.71
C THR A 135 -11.60 16.67 13.99
N LYS A 136 -12.42 15.78 14.56
CA LYS A 136 -13.73 16.11 15.15
C LYS A 136 -13.62 16.09 16.67
N GLY A 137 -13.84 17.24 17.33
CA GLY A 137 -14.01 17.32 18.78
C GLY A 137 -15.47 17.13 19.21
N PHE A 138 -15.72 16.65 20.42
CA PHE A 138 -17.00 16.77 21.13
C PHE A 138 -16.82 16.44 22.61
N ASP A 139 -17.71 16.95 23.46
CA ASP A 139 -17.66 16.68 24.90
C ASP A 139 -18.66 15.59 25.28
N ALA A 140 -18.23 14.64 26.12
CA ALA A 140 -19.01 13.50 26.57
C ALA A 140 -18.73 13.21 28.06
N ASN A 141 -19.76 13.25 28.90
CA ASN A 141 -19.68 12.97 30.34
C ASN A 141 -18.63 13.82 31.11
N GLY A 142 -18.45 15.08 30.72
CA GLY A 142 -17.44 15.97 31.29
C GLY A 142 -16.03 15.80 30.73
N ALA A 143 -15.82 14.79 29.87
CA ALA A 143 -14.57 14.58 29.16
C ALA A 143 -14.62 15.17 27.74
N ARG A 144 -13.47 15.63 27.27
CA ARG A 144 -13.21 16.05 25.90
C ARG A 144 -12.84 14.83 25.05
N VAL A 145 -13.51 14.61 23.93
CA VAL A 145 -13.17 13.56 22.95
C VAL A 145 -12.79 14.20 21.63
N THR A 146 -11.73 13.70 20.99
CA THR A 146 -11.36 14.04 19.61
C THR A 146 -11.16 12.76 18.81
N VAL A 147 -11.58 12.77 17.55
CA VAL A 147 -11.37 11.69 16.58
C VAL A 147 -10.71 12.28 15.35
N THR A 148 -9.52 11.79 15.03
CA THR A 148 -8.64 12.31 13.97
C THR A 148 -8.21 11.17 13.04
N PRO A 149 -9.02 10.78 12.04
CA PRO A 149 -8.52 10.09 10.87
C PRO A 149 -7.40 10.88 10.20
N ARG A 150 -6.29 10.19 9.90
CA ARG A 150 -5.14 10.70 9.15
C ARG A 150 -4.83 9.78 7.97
N MET A 151 -4.31 10.37 6.92
CA MET A 151 -3.87 9.67 5.72
C MET A 151 -2.61 10.36 5.20
N ASN A 152 -1.49 9.64 5.20
CA ASN A 152 -0.33 9.99 4.40
C ASN A 152 -0.47 9.29 3.03
N LEU A 153 -0.43 10.06 1.95
CA LEU A 153 -0.53 9.59 0.58
C LEU A 153 0.84 9.33 -0.05
N GLU A 154 1.92 9.91 0.51
CA GLU A 154 3.30 9.61 0.09
C GLU A 154 3.75 8.28 0.70
N GLU A 155 3.58 8.10 2.01
CA GLU A 155 3.89 6.84 2.72
C GLU A 155 2.78 5.77 2.58
N ASN A 156 1.62 6.15 2.02
CA ASN A 156 0.39 5.35 1.96
C ASN A 156 -0.16 4.89 3.35
N ASP A 157 0.40 5.39 4.46
CA ASP A 157 -0.06 5.15 5.83
C ASP A 157 -1.42 5.80 6.13
N ARG A 158 -2.22 5.12 6.96
CA ARG A 158 -3.60 5.49 7.29
C ARG A 158 -3.91 5.04 8.70
N ASP A 159 -4.20 6.01 9.57
CA ASP A 159 -4.59 5.74 10.93
C ASP A 159 -5.82 6.55 11.37
N VAL A 160 -6.30 6.20 12.56
CA VAL A 160 -7.23 7.03 13.32
C VAL A 160 -6.67 7.22 14.71
N VAL A 161 -6.41 8.47 15.09
CA VAL A 161 -6.08 8.85 16.46
C VAL A 161 -7.37 9.27 17.17
N ILE A 162 -7.71 8.60 18.27
CA ILE A 162 -8.80 8.98 19.16
C ILE A 162 -8.20 9.42 20.48
N ASN A 163 -8.40 10.67 20.87
CA ASN A 163 -8.04 11.15 22.21
C ASN A 163 -9.28 11.36 23.06
N TYR A 164 -9.28 10.85 24.28
CA TYR A 164 -10.21 11.16 25.36
C TYR A 164 -9.41 11.89 26.45
N SER A 165 -9.89 13.02 26.94
CA SER A 165 -9.21 13.89 27.91
C SER A 165 -10.20 14.34 28.98
N ASN A 166 -9.94 14.03 30.25
CA ASN A 166 -10.82 14.32 31.37
C ASN A 166 -9.98 14.70 32.59
N ASP A 167 -9.73 15.99 32.79
CA ASP A 167 -8.94 16.61 33.87
C ASP A 167 -7.59 15.91 34.17
N ASN A 168 -7.64 14.81 34.91
CA ASN A 168 -6.49 14.00 35.31
C ASN A 168 -6.21 12.79 34.41
N THR A 169 -7.07 12.45 33.44
CA THR A 169 -6.95 11.23 32.62
C THR A 169 -7.01 11.53 31.13
N ASN A 170 -5.95 11.20 30.41
CA ASN A 170 -5.85 11.28 28.96
C ASN A 170 -5.64 9.88 28.38
N VAL A 171 -6.52 9.44 27.48
CA VAL A 171 -6.38 8.18 26.73
C VAL A 171 -6.19 8.53 25.26
N LYS A 172 -5.09 8.09 24.67
CA LYS A 172 -4.84 8.15 23.22
C LYS A 172 -4.88 6.74 22.67
N LEU A 173 -5.72 6.50 21.67
CA LEU A 173 -5.74 5.30 20.85
C LEU A 173 -5.29 5.69 19.44
N THR A 174 -4.20 5.10 18.95
CA THR A 174 -3.82 5.12 17.54
C THR A 174 -4.20 3.78 16.93
N ALA A 175 -4.87 3.77 15.78
CA ALA A 175 -5.19 2.53 15.07
C ALA A 175 -4.93 2.67 13.57
N SER A 176 -3.90 1.99 13.07
CA SER A 176 -3.58 1.81 11.65
C SER A 176 -3.78 0.34 11.23
N ALA A 177 -3.35 -0.02 10.01
CA ALA A 177 -3.33 -1.41 9.56
C ALA A 177 -2.28 -2.25 10.32
N ASP A 178 -1.13 -1.64 10.60
CA ASP A 178 0.09 -2.33 11.02
C ASP A 178 0.38 -2.16 12.52
N ASN A 179 -0.06 -1.05 13.12
CA ASN A 179 0.06 -0.77 14.56
C ASN A 179 -1.31 -0.39 15.17
N GLN A 180 -1.59 -0.89 16.37
CA GLN A 180 -2.71 -0.43 17.20
C GLN A 180 -2.16 -0.20 18.60
N GLU A 181 -2.21 1.04 19.07
CA GLU A 181 -1.48 1.51 20.25
C GLU A 181 -2.44 2.27 21.18
N VAL A 182 -2.42 1.95 22.47
CA VAL A 182 -3.22 2.62 23.50
C VAL A 182 -2.32 3.16 24.59
N THR A 183 -2.24 4.49 24.71
CA THR A 183 -1.60 5.19 25.83
C THR A 183 -2.66 5.68 26.82
N ILE A 184 -2.50 5.38 28.11
CA ILE A 184 -3.38 5.86 29.20
C ILE A 184 -2.55 6.71 30.17
N SER A 185 -2.54 8.02 29.94
CA SER A 185 -1.87 9.03 30.76
C SER A 185 -2.75 9.47 31.94
N GLN A 186 -2.38 9.08 33.15
CA GLN A 186 -3.03 9.48 34.40
C GLN A 186 -2.14 10.44 35.21
N GLN A 187 -2.64 11.64 35.47
CA GLN A 187 -2.15 12.50 36.55
C GLN A 187 -2.57 11.87 37.90
N VAL A 188 -1.60 11.53 38.73
CA VAL A 188 -1.79 10.81 40.00
C VAL A 188 -1.94 11.79 41.16
N ASP A 189 -1.17 12.87 41.14
CA ASP A 189 -1.22 14.03 42.03
C ASP A 189 -0.68 15.28 41.30
N GLY A 190 -0.47 16.40 42.00
CA GLY A 190 -0.02 17.65 41.37
C GLY A 190 1.35 17.58 40.66
N ASP A 191 2.22 16.65 41.06
CA ASP A 191 3.58 16.53 40.52
C ASP A 191 3.76 15.31 39.62
N ASN A 192 3.02 14.22 39.87
CA ASN A 192 3.28 12.90 39.27
C ASN A 192 2.24 12.51 38.22
N ARG A 193 2.73 12.09 37.05
CA ARG A 193 1.96 11.55 35.93
C ARG A 193 2.51 10.18 35.54
N ILE A 194 1.63 9.23 35.20
CA ILE A 194 1.99 7.89 34.73
C ILE A 194 1.27 7.64 33.42
N ALA A 195 1.97 7.18 32.38
CA ALA A 195 1.42 6.87 31.07
C ALA A 195 1.92 5.51 30.54
N PRO A 196 1.28 4.38 30.93
CA PRO A 196 1.39 3.13 30.20
C PRO A 196 0.91 3.26 28.76
N THR A 197 1.66 2.65 27.85
CA THR A 197 1.30 2.40 26.45
C THR A 197 1.34 0.90 26.19
N ILE A 198 0.38 0.38 25.42
CA ILE A 198 0.32 -1.03 25.00
C ILE A 198 0.06 -1.08 23.50
N ASN A 199 0.82 -1.88 22.74
CA ASN A 199 0.63 -2.09 21.31
C ASN A 199 -0.10 -3.42 20.98
N ASN A 200 -0.34 -3.67 19.69
CA ASN A 200 -0.96 -4.90 19.17
C ASN A 200 -0.06 -6.16 19.25
N GLN A 201 1.25 -5.98 19.40
CA GLN A 201 2.22 -7.07 19.59
C GLN A 201 2.23 -7.56 21.05
N GLY A 202 1.67 -6.77 21.97
CA GLY A 202 1.62 -7.04 23.41
C GLY A 202 2.75 -6.38 24.19
N ASP A 203 3.59 -5.58 23.53
CA ASP A 203 4.62 -4.79 24.19
C ASP A 203 3.98 -3.71 25.04
N ILE A 204 4.64 -3.41 26.15
CA ILE A 204 4.19 -2.43 27.13
C ILE A 204 5.34 -1.46 27.36
N SER A 205 5.09 -0.16 27.23
CA SER A 205 5.97 0.85 27.82
C SER A 205 5.24 1.55 28.96
N VAL A 206 5.98 2.01 29.97
CA VAL A 206 5.42 2.78 31.09
C VAL A 206 6.27 4.02 31.30
N GLU A 207 5.75 5.16 30.88
CA GLU A 207 6.31 6.47 31.24
C GLU A 207 5.82 6.87 32.64
N TRP A 208 6.72 7.39 33.47
CA TRP A 208 6.43 8.12 34.69
C TRP A 208 7.15 9.46 34.62
N GLU A 209 6.39 10.55 34.70
CA GLU A 209 6.88 11.91 34.79
C GLU A 209 6.63 12.44 36.20
N ARG A 210 7.66 13.02 36.81
CA ARG A 210 7.56 13.82 38.03
C ARG A 210 8.07 15.23 37.78
N ARG A 211 7.20 16.22 37.99
CA ARG A 211 7.61 17.62 38.08
C ARG A 211 8.36 17.87 39.38
N LEU A 212 9.43 18.63 39.27
CA LEU A 212 10.31 19.04 40.36
C LEU A 212 10.19 20.55 40.62
N SER A 213 9.90 21.33 39.58
CA SER A 213 9.51 22.75 39.61
C SER A 213 8.83 23.11 38.28
N ASP A 214 8.41 24.37 38.10
CA ASP A 214 7.80 24.86 36.85
C ASP A 214 8.67 24.60 35.61
N ASP A 215 9.98 24.74 35.76
CA ASP A 215 10.98 24.55 34.69
C ASP A 215 11.79 23.24 34.88
N SER A 216 11.30 22.24 35.63
CA SER A 216 12.09 21.02 35.89
C SER A 216 11.26 19.75 36.07
N SER A 217 11.69 18.67 35.43
CA SER A 217 11.03 17.36 35.49
C SER A 217 12.04 16.20 35.50
N LEU A 218 11.56 15.03 35.94
CA LEU A 218 12.21 13.75 35.83
C LEU A 218 11.23 12.80 35.13
N THR A 219 11.61 12.25 33.98
CA THR A 219 10.81 11.31 33.20
C THR A 219 11.55 9.99 33.10
N ALA A 220 10.94 8.91 33.60
CA ALA A 220 11.44 7.55 33.47
C ALA A 220 10.50 6.76 32.54
N THR A 221 11.03 6.19 31.46
CA THR A 221 10.29 5.31 30.54
C THR A 221 10.85 3.90 30.67
N LEU A 222 10.03 2.97 31.15
CA LEU A 222 10.35 1.55 31.25
C LEU A 222 9.73 0.79 30.09
N MET A 223 10.55 0.05 29.35
CA MET A 223 10.16 -0.94 28.34
C MET A 223 10.69 -2.31 28.82
N PRO A 224 9.83 -3.18 29.40
CA PRO A 224 10.28 -4.43 30.04
C PRO A 224 10.99 -5.35 29.07
N ASN A 225 12.17 -5.84 29.46
CA ASN A 225 13.08 -6.65 28.63
C ASN A 225 13.67 -5.91 27.40
N ASP A 226 13.63 -4.58 27.39
CA ASP A 226 14.37 -3.73 26.44
C ASP A 226 15.24 -2.72 27.20
N ASN A 227 14.63 -1.69 27.81
CA ASN A 227 15.38 -0.66 28.54
C ASN A 227 14.57 0.13 29.58
N LEU A 228 15.30 0.84 30.43
CA LEU A 228 14.81 1.92 31.28
C LEU A 228 15.57 3.20 30.92
N ASN A 229 14.87 4.14 30.32
CA ASN A 229 15.39 5.46 29.98
C ASN A 229 14.96 6.48 31.04
N VAL A 230 15.89 7.24 31.62
CA VAL A 230 15.61 8.28 32.62
C VAL A 230 16.15 9.63 32.14
N GLU A 231 15.27 10.54 31.75
CA GLU A 231 15.59 11.94 31.48
C GLU A 231 15.32 12.81 32.72
N TRP A 232 16.32 13.59 33.13
CA TRP A 232 16.16 14.74 34.01
C TRP A 232 16.32 16.02 33.19
N ARG A 233 15.39 16.96 33.36
CA ARG A 233 15.40 18.26 32.70
C ARG A 233 15.28 19.38 33.73
N ASP A 234 16.06 20.43 33.55
CA ASP A 234 15.87 21.72 34.23
C ASP A 234 15.85 22.90 33.22
N ALA A 235 15.76 24.13 33.72
CA ALA A 235 15.68 25.36 32.92
C ALA A 235 16.87 25.62 31.97
N ALA A 236 17.98 24.90 32.13
CA ALA A 236 19.20 25.03 31.33
C ALA A 236 19.92 23.69 31.05
N TRP A 237 19.53 22.57 31.66
CA TRP A 237 20.17 21.27 31.52
C TRP A 237 19.20 20.17 31.10
N THR A 238 19.72 19.17 30.41
CA THR A 238 19.05 17.89 30.19
C THR A 238 20.07 16.78 30.37
N ALA A 239 19.85 15.87 31.29
CA ALA A 239 20.63 14.65 31.44
C ALA A 239 19.74 13.45 31.08
N ASN A 240 20.25 12.51 30.31
CA ASN A 240 19.54 11.31 29.92
C ASN A 240 20.39 10.08 30.25
N VAL A 241 19.80 9.12 30.95
CA VAL A 241 20.43 7.85 31.36
C VAL A 241 19.64 6.70 30.73
N ASN A 242 20.19 6.08 29.69
CA ASN A 242 19.61 4.90 29.08
C ASN A 242 20.24 3.64 29.68
N MET A 243 19.43 2.75 30.24
CA MET A 243 19.83 1.49 30.86
C MET A 243 19.13 0.33 30.16
N PRO A 244 19.79 -0.38 29.22
CA PRO A 244 19.23 -1.61 28.65
C PRO A 244 18.97 -2.66 29.74
N ILE A 245 17.80 -3.28 29.72
CA ILE A 245 17.32 -4.26 30.69
C ILE A 245 17.00 -5.57 29.97
N ASP A 246 17.64 -6.66 30.39
CA ASP A 246 17.26 -8.02 30.02
C ASP A 246 16.82 -8.78 31.28
N GLY A 247 15.50 -8.98 31.42
CA GLY A 247 14.88 -9.59 32.59
C GLY A 247 15.17 -8.83 33.90
N THR A 248 16.18 -9.29 34.64
CA THR A 248 16.66 -8.66 35.89
C THR A 248 18.04 -8.01 35.77
N ASN A 249 18.68 -8.09 34.60
CA ASN A 249 20.04 -7.61 34.38
C ASN A 249 20.02 -6.23 33.71
N ILE A 250 20.98 -5.37 34.07
CA ILE A 250 21.21 -4.08 33.40
C ILE A 250 22.58 -4.13 32.74
N ASN A 251 22.64 -4.01 31.41
CA ASN A 251 23.85 -4.15 30.62
C ASN A 251 24.10 -2.89 29.79
N GLY A 252 25.30 -2.30 29.86
CA GLY A 252 25.70 -1.22 28.94
C GLY A 252 25.02 0.14 29.15
N ALA A 253 24.72 0.52 30.39
CA ALA A 253 24.11 1.82 30.69
C ALA A 253 24.93 3.02 30.17
N ASN A 254 24.27 3.97 29.50
CA ASN A 254 24.86 5.16 28.89
C ASN A 254 24.27 6.43 29.52
N VAL A 255 25.08 7.48 29.68
CA VAL A 255 24.69 8.77 30.24
C VAL A 255 25.11 9.89 29.29
N SER A 256 24.14 10.70 28.85
CA SER A 256 24.38 11.92 28.09
C SER A 256 23.92 13.16 28.88
N ILE A 257 24.62 14.28 28.73
CA ILE A 257 24.29 15.54 29.41
C ILE A 257 24.45 16.70 28.40
N LYS A 258 23.39 17.50 28.27
CA LYS A 258 23.32 18.70 27.43
C LYS A 258 23.05 19.93 28.32
N ARG A 259 23.58 21.09 27.92
CA ARG A 259 23.22 22.39 28.48
C ARG A 259 22.77 23.36 27.39
N ASP A 260 21.63 24.00 27.61
CA ASP A 260 21.17 25.12 26.79
C ASP A 260 21.72 26.44 27.35
N LEU A 261 22.40 27.21 26.50
CA LEU A 261 23.02 28.49 26.85
C LEU A 261 22.18 29.66 26.33
N LYS A 262 21.44 30.35 27.20
CA LYS A 262 20.78 31.62 26.84
C LYS A 262 21.87 32.69 26.57
N PRO A 263 21.88 33.36 25.39
CA PRO A 263 22.87 34.38 25.08
C PRO A 263 22.68 35.63 25.96
N LEU A 264 23.79 36.12 26.53
CA LEU A 264 23.81 37.19 27.56
C LEU A 264 23.59 38.63 27.02
N PHE A 265 22.96 38.80 25.86
CA PHE A 265 22.72 40.10 25.23
C PHE A 265 21.24 40.48 25.19
N SER A 266 20.69 40.82 26.36
CA SER A 266 19.52 41.69 26.42
C SER A 266 19.95 43.14 26.19
N PRO A 267 19.40 43.86 25.20
CA PRO A 267 19.60 45.31 25.11
C PRO A 267 19.01 45.99 26.35
N PRO A 268 19.60 47.10 26.85
CA PRO A 268 19.04 47.81 27.99
C PRO A 268 17.64 48.34 27.65
N SER A 269 16.67 48.02 28.51
CA SER A 269 15.28 48.48 28.39
C SER A 269 15.22 50.01 28.34
N GLY A 270 14.75 50.56 27.23
CA GLY A 270 14.82 52.00 26.95
C GLY A 270 14.07 52.86 27.96
N HIS A 271 14.81 53.67 28.73
CA HIS A 271 14.27 54.93 29.22
C HIS A 271 13.90 55.81 28.03
N GLN A 272 12.69 56.37 28.01
CA GLN A 272 12.34 57.43 27.06
C GLN A 272 13.04 58.73 27.44
N PRO A 273 13.72 59.40 26.49
CA PRO A 273 14.01 60.83 26.57
C PRO A 273 12.91 61.61 25.85
N SER A 274 12.53 62.75 26.45
CA SER A 274 11.54 63.67 25.91
C SER A 274 12.03 64.40 24.66
N THR A 275 11.08 64.81 23.81
CA THR A 275 11.32 65.63 22.62
C THR A 275 11.86 67.03 22.97
N ARG A 276 12.95 67.47 22.32
CA ARG A 276 13.06 68.78 21.63
C ARG A 276 14.40 68.93 20.86
N PRO A 277 14.51 69.87 19.89
CA PRO A 277 15.52 69.81 18.82
C PRO A 277 16.73 70.73 19.02
N LEU A 278 17.79 70.56 18.22
CA LEU A 278 18.42 71.60 17.35
C LEU A 278 19.80 71.19 16.75
N ARG A 279 19.99 71.56 15.46
CA ARG A 279 21.21 72.09 14.79
C ARG A 279 22.51 71.26 14.58
N HIS A 280 22.80 71.14 13.28
CA HIS A 280 24.07 71.45 12.57
C HIS A 280 25.34 70.58 12.70
N ALA A 281 26.06 70.59 11.56
CA ALA A 281 27.51 70.41 11.37
C ALA A 281 28.06 68.98 11.47
N HIS A 282 29.06 68.56 10.67
CA HIS A 282 29.56 69.03 9.37
C HIS A 282 30.47 67.90 8.79
N ASP A 283 30.66 67.90 7.46
CA ASP A 283 31.93 67.58 6.76
C ASP A 283 32.66 66.22 6.92
N ILE A 284 32.75 65.46 5.81
CA ILE A 284 33.96 65.21 4.96
C ILE A 284 33.75 63.89 4.18
N HIS A 285 33.49 63.90 2.86
CA HIS A 285 34.37 64.14 1.69
C HIS A 285 35.35 63.00 1.32
N ALA A 286 35.01 62.25 0.25
CA ALA A 286 35.82 61.99 -0.97
C ALA A 286 34.98 61.08 -1.93
N THR A 287 34.65 61.37 -3.20
CA THR A 287 35.47 61.48 -4.45
C THR A 287 36.49 60.33 -4.61
N MET A 288 36.69 59.61 -5.72
CA MET A 288 36.25 59.65 -7.14
C MET A 288 36.58 58.24 -7.77
N ASP A 289 36.26 57.81 -9.00
CA ASP A 289 35.81 58.52 -10.21
C ASP A 289 35.01 57.64 -11.25
N THR A 290 34.63 58.31 -12.36
CA THR A 290 34.32 57.94 -13.78
C THR A 290 34.69 56.58 -14.44
N THR A 291 34.27 56.19 -15.67
CA THR A 291 33.12 56.49 -16.60
C THR A 291 33.13 55.46 -17.77
N ARG A 292 31.96 55.10 -18.34
CA ARG A 292 31.53 55.37 -19.74
C ARG A 292 30.43 54.40 -20.25
N PRO A 293 29.62 54.81 -21.26
CA PRO A 293 28.34 54.15 -21.58
C PRO A 293 28.32 53.45 -22.95
N LEU A 294 27.21 52.78 -23.27
CA LEU A 294 26.86 52.39 -24.64
C LEU A 294 25.41 52.77 -24.96
N PHE A 295 25.20 53.28 -26.18
CA PHE A 295 23.99 53.98 -26.60
C PHE A 295 22.96 53.04 -27.28
N VAL A 296 21.72 53.53 -27.33
CA VAL A 296 20.57 52.92 -28.02
C VAL A 296 20.66 53.14 -29.54
N ASP A 297 20.21 52.15 -30.33
CA ASP A 297 19.56 52.44 -31.62
C ASP A 297 18.37 51.47 -31.90
N THR A 298 17.49 51.83 -32.82
CA THR A 298 16.15 51.23 -33.02
C THR A 298 15.74 51.22 -34.50
N ARG A 299 14.66 50.47 -34.82
CA ARG A 299 13.85 50.47 -36.09
C ARG A 299 14.43 49.61 -37.24
N ARG A 300 13.64 49.06 -38.18
CA ARG A 300 12.18 48.78 -38.32
C ARG A 300 11.94 47.93 -39.61
N THR A 301 10.86 47.14 -39.65
CA THR A 301 9.99 46.82 -40.84
C THR A 301 10.59 46.10 -42.08
N SER A 302 9.88 45.28 -42.88
CA SER A 302 8.52 44.66 -42.79
C SER A 302 8.18 43.72 -43.98
N LYS A 303 7.31 42.72 -43.73
CA LYS A 303 6.12 42.32 -44.54
C LYS A 303 6.23 41.62 -45.94
N ILE A 304 5.50 40.48 -46.04
CA ILE A 304 4.35 40.16 -46.96
C ILE A 304 4.46 39.09 -48.09
N ARG A 305 3.49 38.15 -48.04
CA ARG A 305 2.75 37.37 -49.09
C ARG A 305 3.17 35.97 -49.60
N GLU A 306 2.26 35.03 -49.33
CA GLU A 306 1.71 33.89 -50.13
C GLU A 306 1.40 34.21 -51.63
N PRO A 307 1.11 33.24 -52.56
CA PRO A 307 0.33 31.99 -52.33
C PRO A 307 0.65 30.70 -53.16
N TYR A 308 -0.15 29.64 -52.90
CA TYR A 308 -0.46 28.42 -53.70
C TYR A 308 -0.98 28.74 -55.16
N PRO A 309 -1.23 27.79 -56.13
CA PRO A 309 -1.64 26.36 -55.95
C PRO A 309 -1.24 25.28 -57.02
N SER A 310 -1.73 24.04 -56.77
CA SER A 310 -2.35 23.04 -57.68
C SER A 310 -1.58 22.14 -58.70
N ASP A 311 -1.89 20.84 -58.59
CA ASP A 311 -2.38 19.88 -59.63
C ASP A 311 -1.47 18.89 -60.43
N ARG A 312 -1.56 17.60 -60.02
CA ARG A 312 -2.17 16.43 -60.76
C ARG A 312 -1.45 15.63 -61.90
N ILE A 313 -1.82 14.31 -61.91
CA ILE A 313 -2.13 13.39 -63.06
C ILE A 313 -1.14 12.24 -63.47
N PHE A 314 -1.52 11.00 -63.04
CA PHE A 314 -1.73 9.72 -63.81
C PHE A 314 -0.69 8.59 -64.08
N GLN A 315 -1.30 7.39 -64.30
CA GLN A 315 -0.85 6.10 -64.89
C GLN A 315 0.05 5.15 -64.04
N GLU A 316 -0.09 3.80 -64.05
CA GLU A 316 -1.14 2.86 -64.52
C GLU A 316 -1.02 1.45 -63.85
N HIS A 317 -2.03 0.57 -64.00
CA HIS A 317 -2.08 -0.86 -63.58
C HIS A 317 -1.62 -1.81 -64.75
N PRO A 318 -1.83 -3.17 -64.81
CA PRO A 318 -2.26 -4.22 -63.84
C PRO A 318 -1.49 -5.59 -63.88
N GLY A 319 -1.84 -6.52 -62.96
CA GLY A 319 -1.98 -7.97 -63.26
C GLY A 319 -1.12 -8.97 -62.44
N ARG A 320 -1.40 -10.29 -62.39
CA ARG A 320 -2.64 -11.08 -62.62
C ARG A 320 -2.46 -12.57 -62.19
N LEU A 321 -3.44 -13.15 -61.47
CA LEU A 321 -3.88 -14.58 -61.41
C LEU A 321 -2.97 -15.78 -61.00
N SER A 322 -3.67 -16.74 -60.37
CA SER A 322 -3.54 -18.23 -60.33
C SER A 322 -2.97 -18.83 -59.02
N SER A 323 -3.42 -19.95 -58.45
CA SER A 323 -4.57 -20.86 -58.65
C SER A 323 -4.46 -22.00 -57.61
N GLU A 324 -5.61 -22.41 -57.05
CA GLU A 324 -6.03 -23.80 -56.71
C GLU A 324 -5.10 -24.82 -56.01
N TYR A 325 -5.60 -25.43 -54.93
CA TYR A 325 -5.79 -26.90 -54.84
C TYR A 325 -6.91 -27.25 -53.83
N ARG A 326 -7.54 -28.42 -53.95
CA ARG A 326 -8.83 -28.76 -53.30
C ARG A 326 -8.90 -30.19 -52.74
N THR A 327 -9.63 -30.37 -51.62
CA THR A 327 -10.37 -31.59 -51.16
C THR A 327 -9.59 -32.83 -50.67
N PRO A 328 -10.21 -33.85 -49.99
CA PRO A 328 -11.62 -34.00 -49.53
C PRO A 328 -11.93 -34.53 -48.08
N ARG A 329 -13.07 -34.05 -47.53
CA ARG A 329 -14.21 -34.73 -46.84
C ARG A 329 -14.08 -35.95 -45.87
N GLY A 330 -14.88 -35.85 -44.78
CA GLY A 330 -15.67 -36.92 -44.11
C GLY A 330 -16.61 -36.28 -43.06
N VAL A 331 -17.93 -36.09 -43.25
CA VAL A 331 -19.12 -36.99 -43.19
C VAL A 331 -19.69 -37.29 -41.78
N SER A 332 -20.71 -36.50 -41.41
CA SER A 332 -21.93 -36.72 -40.56
C SER A 332 -21.94 -37.62 -39.31
N TRP A 333 -22.74 -37.21 -38.30
CA TRP A 333 -24.04 -37.84 -37.98
C TRP A 333 -25.00 -36.81 -37.33
N LYS A 334 -26.33 -37.04 -37.42
CA LYS A 334 -27.41 -36.23 -36.81
C LYS A 334 -27.84 -36.81 -35.46
N ASN A 335 -28.44 -35.99 -34.60
CA ASN A 335 -29.61 -36.38 -33.79
C ASN A 335 -30.45 -35.14 -33.40
N ASP A 336 -31.78 -35.26 -33.54
CA ASP A 336 -32.80 -34.35 -32.99
C ASP A 336 -33.32 -34.94 -31.67
N PRO A 337 -33.79 -34.11 -30.72
CA PRO A 337 -35.08 -34.46 -30.11
C PRO A 337 -36.00 -33.26 -29.82
N PHE A 338 -37.16 -33.25 -30.47
CA PHE A 338 -38.32 -32.45 -30.08
C PHE A 338 -39.22 -33.29 -29.15
N THR A 339 -39.22 -33.07 -27.82
CA THR A 339 -40.40 -33.21 -26.89
C THR A 339 -40.04 -33.11 -25.39
N MET A 340 -40.01 -31.91 -24.82
CA MET A 340 -40.00 -31.71 -23.34
C MET A 340 -40.88 -30.54 -22.84
N ARG A 341 -41.78 -29.99 -23.65
CA ARG A 341 -42.52 -28.75 -23.31
C ARG A 341 -43.79 -28.92 -22.46
N THR A 342 -44.19 -30.15 -22.11
CA THR A 342 -45.48 -30.40 -21.42
C THR A 342 -45.33 -30.82 -19.95
N LEU A 343 -44.16 -31.35 -19.54
CA LEU A 343 -43.97 -31.86 -18.17
C LEU A 343 -43.77 -30.74 -17.13
N VAL A 344 -43.15 -29.63 -17.53
CA VAL A 344 -42.72 -28.53 -16.63
C VAL A 344 -43.90 -27.86 -15.92
N LEU A 345 -45.07 -27.75 -16.56
CA LEU A 345 -46.21 -27.01 -16.00
C LEU A 345 -46.91 -27.72 -14.83
N VAL A 346 -46.88 -29.06 -14.80
CA VAL A 346 -47.66 -29.85 -13.81
C VAL A 346 -47.01 -29.83 -12.43
N CYS A 347 -45.68 -29.87 -12.36
CA CYS A 347 -44.94 -29.74 -11.10
C CYS A 347 -45.07 -28.35 -10.45
N TRP A 348 -45.29 -27.30 -11.24
CA TRP A 348 -45.46 -25.93 -10.72
C TRP A 348 -46.74 -25.74 -9.93
N CYS A 349 -47.87 -26.31 -10.38
CA CYS A 349 -49.17 -26.12 -9.73
C CYS A 349 -49.23 -26.71 -8.31
N GLY A 350 -48.54 -27.83 -8.05
CA GLY A 350 -48.51 -28.48 -6.74
C GLY A 350 -47.80 -27.65 -5.66
N TRP A 351 -46.68 -27.04 -6.00
CA TRP A 351 -45.93 -26.15 -5.09
C TRP A 351 -46.64 -24.81 -4.84
N ILE A 352 -47.25 -24.23 -5.88
CA ILE A 352 -48.03 -22.99 -5.75
C ILE A 352 -49.21 -23.18 -4.78
N GLY A 353 -49.90 -24.33 -4.82
CA GLY A 353 -50.99 -24.65 -3.89
C GLY A 353 -50.56 -24.71 -2.43
N GLN A 354 -49.38 -25.26 -2.13
CA GLN A 354 -48.85 -25.31 -0.75
C GLN A 354 -48.38 -23.94 -0.25
N ALA A 355 -47.75 -23.12 -1.10
CA ALA A 355 -47.38 -21.75 -0.75
C ALA A 355 -48.60 -20.84 -0.51
N TRP A 356 -49.70 -21.06 -1.23
CA TRP A 356 -50.98 -20.36 -1.02
C TRP A 356 -51.63 -20.68 0.33
N ALA A 357 -51.58 -21.94 0.79
CA ALA A 357 -52.07 -22.31 2.11
C ALA A 357 -51.31 -21.63 3.27
N ALA A 358 -50.10 -21.12 3.01
CA ALA A 358 -49.29 -20.37 3.98
C ALA A 358 -49.51 -18.84 3.94
N GLY A 359 -50.43 -18.33 3.10
CA GLY A 359 -50.81 -16.91 3.08
C GLY A 359 -49.76 -15.96 2.49
N VAL A 360 -48.89 -16.44 1.61
CA VAL A 360 -47.77 -15.66 1.05
C VAL A 360 -48.11 -15.16 -0.37
N ALA A 361 -48.08 -13.83 -0.56
CA ALA A 361 -48.27 -13.20 -1.88
C ALA A 361 -46.94 -13.13 -2.65
N PRO A 362 -46.85 -13.70 -3.88
CA PRO A 362 -45.65 -13.64 -4.70
C PRO A 362 -45.61 -12.40 -5.62
N VAL A 363 -44.46 -12.19 -6.28
CA VAL A 363 -44.22 -11.14 -7.29
C VAL A 363 -43.52 -11.78 -8.49
N LEU A 364 -43.82 -11.32 -9.72
CA LEU A 364 -43.29 -11.88 -10.97
C LEU A 364 -42.49 -10.84 -11.76
N GLY A 365 -41.27 -11.15 -12.16
CA GLY A 365 -40.46 -10.31 -13.06
C GLY A 365 -40.28 -10.96 -14.43
N VAL A 366 -40.33 -10.16 -15.51
CA VAL A 366 -39.99 -10.57 -16.89
C VAL A 366 -39.10 -9.50 -17.52
N GLY A 367 -38.06 -9.92 -18.25
CA GLY A 367 -37.14 -9.01 -18.93
C GLY A 367 -36.61 -9.54 -20.25
N ILE A 368 -36.04 -8.63 -21.05
CA ILE A 368 -35.42 -8.87 -22.36
C ILE A 368 -34.00 -8.31 -22.33
N ASN A 369 -33.02 -9.13 -22.74
CA ASN A 369 -31.61 -8.75 -22.85
C ASN A 369 -31.10 -9.00 -24.29
N SER A 370 -30.33 -8.07 -24.84
CA SER A 370 -29.77 -8.13 -26.20
C SER A 370 -28.34 -8.67 -26.28
N ASP A 371 -27.70 -9.03 -25.17
CA ASP A 371 -26.31 -9.53 -25.18
C ASP A 371 -26.12 -10.91 -25.86
N ALA A 372 -27.20 -11.67 -26.10
CA ALA A 372 -27.18 -12.97 -26.78
C ALA A 372 -26.75 -12.89 -28.27
N PHE A 373 -26.83 -11.71 -28.91
CA PHE A 373 -26.51 -11.54 -30.33
C PHE A 373 -25.02 -11.73 -30.69
N ARG A 374 -24.12 -11.97 -29.72
CA ARG A 374 -22.68 -12.19 -29.97
C ARG A 374 -22.33 -13.51 -30.69
N LYS A 375 -23.24 -14.50 -30.77
CA LYS A 375 -22.99 -15.80 -31.42
C LYS A 375 -23.53 -15.87 -32.86
N GLY A 376 -22.83 -15.23 -33.81
CA GLY A 376 -22.65 -15.69 -35.20
C GLY A 376 -23.86 -15.92 -36.13
N GLY A 377 -25.11 -15.67 -35.72
CA GLY A 377 -26.30 -15.94 -36.52
C GLY A 377 -26.89 -14.70 -37.20
N SER A 378 -27.01 -14.72 -38.53
CA SER A 378 -27.73 -13.69 -39.28
C SER A 378 -29.25 -13.86 -39.19
N GLY A 379 -29.93 -12.86 -38.63
CA GLY A 379 -31.35 -12.57 -38.93
C GLY A 379 -32.42 -13.38 -38.18
N ALA A 380 -32.83 -12.91 -36.99
CA ALA A 380 -34.23 -12.79 -36.54
C ALA A 380 -34.28 -12.24 -35.10
N LEU A 381 -35.35 -11.53 -34.74
CA LEU A 381 -35.68 -11.09 -33.37
C LEU A 381 -36.11 -12.24 -32.42
N GLY A 382 -35.78 -13.49 -32.74
CA GLY A 382 -36.34 -14.70 -32.11
C GLY A 382 -35.65 -15.19 -30.84
N ALA A 383 -34.45 -14.69 -30.51
CA ALA A 383 -33.69 -15.09 -29.33
C ALA A 383 -33.97 -14.15 -28.14
N LEU A 384 -35.17 -14.26 -27.58
CA LEU A 384 -35.53 -13.63 -26.31
C LEU A 384 -35.36 -14.64 -25.18
N GLU A 385 -34.53 -14.33 -24.18
CA GLU A 385 -34.31 -15.14 -22.98
C GLU A 385 -35.18 -14.62 -21.81
N PRO A 386 -36.37 -15.20 -21.54
CA PRO A 386 -37.20 -14.78 -20.43
C PRO A 386 -36.64 -15.30 -19.10
N THR A 387 -36.06 -14.41 -18.31
CA THR A 387 -35.75 -14.70 -16.91
C THR A 387 -37.00 -14.57 -16.05
N LEU A 388 -37.29 -15.58 -15.21
CA LEU A 388 -38.35 -15.53 -14.22
C LEU A 388 -37.75 -15.44 -12.82
N GLN A 389 -38.38 -14.65 -11.93
CA GLN A 389 -37.96 -14.51 -10.53
C GLN A 389 -39.18 -14.67 -9.63
N TRP A 390 -39.01 -15.40 -8.53
CA TRP A 390 -40.04 -15.63 -7.51
C TRP A 390 -39.57 -15.10 -6.16
N HIS A 391 -40.45 -14.43 -5.44
CA HIS A 391 -40.16 -13.91 -4.09
C HIS A 391 -41.36 -14.10 -3.17
N SER A 392 -41.08 -14.47 -1.92
CA SER A 392 -42.01 -14.53 -0.81
C SER A 392 -41.87 -13.26 0.04
N THR A 393 -42.99 -12.67 0.45
CA THR A 393 -43.04 -11.50 1.34
C THR A 393 -42.95 -11.86 2.83
N GLY A 394 -42.80 -13.16 3.17
CA GLY A 394 -42.71 -13.69 4.54
C GLY A 394 -41.30 -13.80 5.13
N LYS A 395 -41.15 -14.56 6.23
CA LYS A 395 -39.88 -14.77 6.98
C LYS A 395 -38.83 -15.65 6.28
N GLY A 396 -39.08 -16.07 5.04
CA GLY A 396 -38.16 -16.86 4.20
C GLY A 396 -38.66 -16.90 2.76
N GLY A 397 -37.76 -17.25 1.84
CA GLY A 397 -38.07 -17.38 0.42
C GLY A 397 -37.03 -18.25 -0.29
N ALA A 398 -37.37 -18.72 -1.50
CA ALA A 398 -36.47 -19.51 -2.34
C ALA A 398 -36.21 -18.77 -3.66
N TYR A 399 -35.05 -19.00 -4.26
CA TYR A 399 -34.70 -18.50 -5.58
C TYR A 399 -34.57 -19.69 -6.54
N LEU A 400 -35.15 -19.56 -7.74
CA LEU A 400 -35.09 -20.56 -8.79
C LEU A 400 -34.73 -19.86 -10.10
N GLN A 401 -33.58 -20.21 -10.67
CA GLN A 401 -33.18 -19.80 -12.01
C GLN A 401 -33.19 -21.03 -12.90
N VAL A 402 -34.09 -21.08 -13.88
CA VAL A 402 -34.16 -22.18 -14.84
C VAL A 402 -33.34 -21.80 -16.07
N GLN A 403 -32.21 -22.47 -16.26
CA GLN A 403 -31.41 -22.43 -17.49
C GLN A 403 -31.37 -23.83 -18.08
N ASP A 404 -31.74 -23.92 -19.36
CA ASP A 404 -31.84 -25.13 -20.18
C ASP A 404 -32.77 -26.26 -19.67
N THR A 405 -32.95 -27.28 -20.52
CA THR A 405 -34.11 -28.19 -20.48
C THR A 405 -33.87 -29.56 -19.83
N GLU A 406 -32.73 -29.77 -19.17
CA GLU A 406 -32.43 -31.05 -18.50
C GLU A 406 -32.65 -30.99 -16.98
N LEU A 407 -33.43 -31.94 -16.46
CA LEU A 407 -34.16 -31.83 -15.19
C LEU A 407 -33.48 -32.56 -14.01
N SER A 408 -32.25 -33.04 -14.18
CA SER A 408 -31.58 -33.95 -13.22
C SER A 408 -30.62 -33.30 -12.22
N ALA A 409 -30.28 -32.01 -12.38
CA ALA A 409 -29.42 -31.28 -11.45
C ALA A 409 -29.70 -29.75 -11.51
N ILE A 410 -30.86 -29.32 -11.01
CA ILE A 410 -31.19 -27.89 -10.91
C ILE A 410 -30.69 -27.38 -9.55
N PRO A 411 -29.63 -26.55 -9.48
CA PRO A 411 -29.21 -25.95 -8.22
C PRO A 411 -30.26 -24.97 -7.72
N TYR A 412 -30.58 -25.05 -6.43
CA TYR A 412 -31.49 -24.15 -5.73
C TYR A 412 -30.79 -23.53 -4.51
N SER A 413 -30.83 -22.20 -4.42
CA SER A 413 -30.36 -21.48 -3.24
C SER A 413 -31.56 -21.14 -2.33
N PHE A 414 -31.43 -21.43 -1.04
CA PHE A 414 -32.46 -21.15 -0.03
C PHE A 414 -31.95 -20.16 1.02
N TRP A 415 -32.84 -19.32 1.56
CA TRP A 415 -32.47 -18.35 2.58
C TRP A 415 -33.54 -18.18 3.65
N ALA A 416 -33.07 -17.97 4.88
CA ALA A 416 -33.89 -17.67 6.04
C ALA A 416 -33.51 -16.29 6.59
N LYS A 417 -34.51 -15.44 6.94
CA LYS A 417 -34.23 -14.14 7.56
C LYS A 417 -35.11 -13.88 8.79
N VAL A 418 -34.47 -13.82 9.95
CA VAL A 418 -35.08 -13.40 11.21
C VAL A 418 -34.92 -11.89 11.37
N LYS A 419 -35.95 -11.21 11.86
CA LYS A 419 -35.95 -9.78 12.23
C LYS A 419 -36.51 -9.61 13.63
N ARG A 420 -35.94 -8.72 14.44
CA ARG A 420 -36.43 -8.36 15.78
C ARG A 420 -36.09 -6.91 16.09
N ASN A 421 -37.03 -6.17 16.67
CA ASN A 421 -36.75 -4.83 17.20
C ASN A 421 -36.45 -4.93 18.70
N VAL A 422 -35.38 -4.30 19.17
CA VAL A 422 -34.99 -4.23 20.59
C VAL A 422 -34.49 -2.82 20.88
N SER A 423 -35.11 -2.11 21.83
CA SER A 423 -34.67 -0.79 22.32
C SER A 423 -34.28 0.23 21.23
N GLY A 424 -35.12 0.37 20.19
CA GLY A 424 -34.88 1.29 19.07
C GLY A 424 -33.94 0.78 17.96
N TRP A 425 -33.36 -0.41 18.13
CA TRP A 425 -32.55 -1.09 17.12
C TRP A 425 -33.37 -2.16 16.39
N ALA A 426 -33.40 -2.09 15.06
CA ALA A 426 -33.85 -3.15 14.17
C ALA A 426 -32.69 -4.13 13.93
N LEU A 427 -32.78 -5.31 14.52
CA LEU A 427 -31.85 -6.40 14.36
C LEU A 427 -32.36 -7.36 13.27
N SER A 428 -31.48 -7.86 12.42
CA SER A 428 -31.80 -8.96 11.51
C SER A 428 -30.61 -9.88 11.27
N ALA A 429 -30.87 -11.18 11.23
CA ALA A 429 -29.93 -12.20 10.81
C ALA A 429 -30.51 -12.86 9.55
N ARG A 430 -29.74 -12.90 8.46
CA ARG A 430 -30.03 -13.67 7.26
C ARG A 430 -28.97 -14.76 7.12
N ALA A 431 -29.40 -15.96 6.75
CA ALA A 431 -28.53 -17.04 6.32
C ALA A 431 -28.96 -17.46 4.90
N ASP A 432 -27.98 -17.68 4.03
CA ASP A 432 -28.13 -18.07 2.64
C ASP A 432 -27.29 -19.35 2.40
N ALA A 433 -27.88 -20.36 1.79
CA ALA A 433 -27.25 -21.65 1.49
C ALA A 433 -27.47 -22.02 0.02
N ASP A 434 -26.50 -22.71 -0.58
CA ASP A 434 -26.62 -23.30 -1.91
C ASP A 434 -26.81 -24.82 -1.79
N SER A 435 -27.74 -25.40 -2.55
CA SER A 435 -27.86 -26.85 -2.70
C SER A 435 -26.60 -27.54 -3.27
N ALA A 436 -25.78 -26.80 -4.03
CA ALA A 436 -24.55 -27.31 -4.63
C ALA A 436 -23.38 -27.36 -3.63
N ASP A 437 -23.45 -26.56 -2.57
CA ASP A 437 -22.50 -26.52 -1.47
C ASP A 437 -23.24 -26.26 -0.15
N LEU A 438 -23.64 -27.37 0.50
CA LEU A 438 -24.27 -27.35 1.81
C LEU A 438 -23.27 -27.21 2.96
N THR A 439 -21.96 -27.26 2.69
CA THR A 439 -20.90 -27.15 3.71
C THR A 439 -20.68 -25.70 4.14
N ALA A 440 -20.96 -24.74 3.26
CA ALA A 440 -20.84 -23.31 3.52
C ALA A 440 -22.20 -22.58 3.62
N LEU A 441 -22.47 -21.99 4.78
CA LEU A 441 -23.63 -21.13 5.03
C LEU A 441 -23.21 -19.65 5.06
N ALA A 442 -23.61 -18.84 4.09
CA ALA A 442 -23.35 -17.40 4.11
C ALA A 442 -24.27 -16.70 5.12
N VAL A 443 -23.69 -16.01 6.11
CA VAL A 443 -24.39 -15.34 7.21
C VAL A 443 -24.23 -13.83 7.10
N ASN A 444 -25.35 -13.11 7.27
CA ASN A 444 -25.41 -11.65 7.20
C ASN A 444 -26.21 -11.11 8.39
N LEU A 445 -25.48 -10.57 9.36
CA LEU A 445 -26.02 -9.96 10.58
C LEU A 445 -26.09 -8.44 10.38
N GLN A 446 -27.18 -7.82 10.81
CA GLN A 446 -27.38 -6.37 10.73
C GLN A 446 -28.08 -5.85 11.97
N ALA A 447 -27.56 -4.78 12.55
CA ALA A 447 -28.21 -3.99 13.60
C ALA A 447 -28.34 -2.54 13.10
N LYS A 448 -29.54 -1.97 13.13
CA LYS A 448 -29.79 -0.60 12.63
C LYS A 448 -30.67 0.21 13.58
N SER A 449 -30.16 1.35 14.04
CA SER A 449 -30.91 2.44 14.66
C SER A 449 -31.21 3.54 13.62
N PRO A 450 -31.88 4.66 13.99
CA PRO A 450 -32.07 5.81 13.09
C PRO A 450 -30.77 6.47 12.62
N THR A 451 -29.73 6.46 13.46
CA THR A 451 -28.46 7.18 13.24
C THR A 451 -27.25 6.27 13.05
N THR A 452 -27.36 4.96 13.30
CA THR A 452 -26.23 4.03 13.18
C THR A 452 -26.69 2.70 12.61
N SER A 453 -25.90 2.10 11.73
CA SER A 453 -26.07 0.69 11.34
C SER A 453 -24.75 -0.05 11.32
N ILE A 454 -24.74 -1.25 11.87
CA ILE A 454 -23.64 -2.21 11.82
C ILE A 454 -24.13 -3.38 10.96
N GLN A 455 -23.32 -3.82 10.01
CA GLN A 455 -23.50 -5.03 9.22
C GLN A 455 -22.24 -5.88 9.33
N VAL A 456 -22.40 -7.17 9.61
CA VAL A 456 -21.33 -8.17 9.59
C VAL A 456 -21.74 -9.26 8.62
N ARG A 457 -20.82 -9.69 7.75
CA ARG A 457 -20.98 -10.84 6.87
C ARG A 457 -19.88 -11.85 7.18
N GLY A 458 -20.20 -13.12 7.02
CA GLY A 458 -19.31 -14.24 7.22
C GLY A 458 -19.83 -15.50 6.53
N THR A 459 -19.04 -16.56 6.58
CA THR A 459 -19.49 -17.92 6.25
C THR A 459 -19.35 -18.82 7.48
N ALA A 460 -20.39 -19.55 7.82
CA ALA A 460 -20.30 -20.65 8.77
C ALA A 460 -20.02 -21.94 7.98
N ASP A 461 -18.96 -22.64 8.35
CA ASP A 461 -18.66 -23.98 7.90
C ASP A 461 -19.46 -24.98 8.77
N THR A 462 -20.24 -25.85 8.15
CA THR A 462 -21.10 -26.80 8.87
C THR A 462 -20.36 -28.04 9.37
N ASP A 463 -19.21 -28.34 8.79
CA ASP A 463 -18.48 -29.58 9.03
C ASP A 463 -17.46 -29.37 10.16
N ASP A 464 -16.75 -28.24 10.13
CA ASP A 464 -15.79 -27.84 11.19
C ASP A 464 -16.43 -27.01 12.32
N ILE A 465 -17.70 -26.59 12.20
CA ILE A 465 -18.42 -25.72 13.16
C ILE A 465 -17.66 -24.39 13.39
N THR A 466 -16.99 -23.87 12.36
CA THR A 466 -16.28 -22.59 12.41
C THR A 466 -17.09 -21.48 11.75
N ILE A 467 -16.92 -20.24 12.21
CA ILE A 467 -17.55 -19.06 11.59
C ILE A 467 -16.45 -18.11 11.15
N GLY A 468 -16.16 -18.11 9.86
CA GLY A 468 -15.30 -17.11 9.22
C GLY A 468 -16.03 -15.78 9.11
N LEU A 469 -15.37 -14.69 9.51
CA LEU A 469 -15.86 -13.33 9.29
C LEU A 469 -15.30 -12.80 7.96
N ASP A 470 -16.18 -12.39 7.05
CA ASP A 470 -15.79 -11.93 5.71
C ASP A 470 -15.64 -10.41 5.66
N SER A 471 -16.59 -9.70 6.27
CA SER A 471 -16.57 -8.23 6.27
C SER A 471 -17.40 -7.62 7.40
N ILE A 472 -16.95 -6.47 7.86
CA ILE A 472 -17.65 -5.61 8.82
C ILE A 472 -17.89 -4.27 8.13
N LYS A 473 -19.09 -3.71 8.29
CA LYS A 473 -19.48 -2.40 7.76
C LYS A 473 -20.25 -1.64 8.83
N VAL A 474 -19.71 -0.51 9.26
CA VAL A 474 -20.41 0.44 10.13
C VAL A 474 -20.84 1.62 9.28
N SER A 475 -21.98 2.21 9.57
CA SER A 475 -22.46 3.45 8.96
C SER A 475 -23.06 4.29 10.06
N GLN A 476 -22.56 5.51 10.23
CA GLN A 476 -23.04 6.46 11.22
C GLN A 476 -23.52 7.71 10.48
N LYS A 477 -24.79 8.03 10.67
CA LYS A 477 -25.45 9.25 10.20
C LYS A 477 -25.51 10.26 11.34
N ILE A 478 -24.85 11.39 11.13
CA ILE A 478 -24.85 12.57 11.99
C ILE A 478 -25.68 13.64 11.28
N THR A 479 -26.86 13.94 11.82
CA THR A 479 -27.70 15.04 11.33
C THR A 479 -27.31 16.31 12.09
N GLY A 480 -26.77 17.28 11.37
CA GLY A 480 -26.36 18.58 11.88
C GLY A 480 -27.49 19.62 11.92
N VAL A 481 -27.19 20.77 12.50
CA VAL A 481 -28.07 21.95 12.46
C VAL A 481 -28.15 22.46 11.01
N ALA A 482 -29.28 23.07 10.63
CA ALA A 482 -29.59 23.53 9.27
C ALA A 482 -29.76 22.45 8.17
N GLY A 483 -29.92 21.18 8.55
CA GLY A 483 -30.33 20.11 7.62
C GLY A 483 -29.20 19.50 6.80
N THR A 484 -27.98 19.55 7.34
CA THR A 484 -26.83 18.78 6.82
C THR A 484 -26.84 17.37 7.40
N ASP A 485 -26.57 16.37 6.57
CA ASP A 485 -26.53 14.96 6.94
C ASP A 485 -25.16 14.39 6.55
N LEU A 486 -24.25 14.27 7.51
CA LEU A 486 -22.98 13.57 7.32
C LEU A 486 -23.17 12.09 7.61
N THR A 487 -22.88 11.22 6.65
CA THR A 487 -22.91 9.76 6.80
C THR A 487 -21.51 9.19 6.55
N VAL A 488 -20.82 8.79 7.62
CA VAL A 488 -19.51 8.14 7.55
C VAL A 488 -19.72 6.64 7.59
N THR A 489 -19.16 5.92 6.62
CA THR A 489 -19.42 4.50 6.40
C THR A 489 -18.11 3.73 6.20
N PRO A 490 -17.35 3.44 7.28
CA PRO A 490 -16.22 2.54 7.22
C PRO A 490 -16.69 1.09 7.02
N SER A 491 -15.93 0.36 6.23
CA SER A 491 -16.08 -1.07 6.02
C SER A 491 -14.72 -1.72 5.85
N TYR A 492 -14.62 -2.98 6.24
CA TYR A 492 -13.39 -3.75 6.14
C TYR A 492 -13.75 -5.15 5.63
N ASN A 493 -13.06 -5.59 4.58
CA ASN A 493 -13.12 -6.95 4.09
C ASN A 493 -11.94 -7.72 4.70
N LEU A 494 -12.27 -8.65 5.60
CA LEU A 494 -11.32 -9.44 6.38
C LEU A 494 -10.61 -10.49 5.53
N ARG A 495 -11.29 -11.08 4.54
CA ARG A 495 -10.64 -12.04 3.61
C ARG A 495 -9.60 -11.37 2.73
N SER A 496 -9.93 -10.22 2.14
CA SER A 496 -9.00 -9.50 1.27
C SER A 496 -8.06 -8.55 2.01
N LYS A 497 -8.15 -8.46 3.35
CA LYS A 497 -7.47 -7.47 4.20
C LYS A 497 -7.58 -6.02 3.68
N ARG A 498 -8.74 -5.62 3.16
CA ARG A 498 -8.94 -4.28 2.55
C ARG A 498 -9.99 -3.48 3.31
N GLY A 499 -9.56 -2.34 3.85
CA GLY A 499 -10.44 -1.27 4.31
C GLY A 499 -11.05 -0.46 3.16
N ASN A 500 -12.26 0.04 3.36
CA ASN A 500 -12.91 1.05 2.55
C ASN A 500 -13.69 2.00 3.45
N VAL A 501 -13.45 3.30 3.35
CA VAL A 501 -14.29 4.33 3.97
C VAL A 501 -15.07 5.05 2.87
N GLN A 502 -16.40 5.02 2.98
CA GLN A 502 -17.30 5.86 2.21
C GLN A 502 -17.77 7.02 3.09
N VAL A 503 -17.39 8.26 2.75
CA VAL A 503 -17.88 9.47 3.43
C VAL A 503 -18.89 10.15 2.53
N ASN A 504 -20.12 10.35 3.01
CA ASN A 504 -21.17 11.07 2.29
C ASN A 504 -21.63 12.29 3.10
N LEU A 505 -21.28 13.49 2.67
CA LEU A 505 -21.75 14.75 3.25
C LEU A 505 -22.89 15.28 2.38
N ALA A 506 -24.14 15.17 2.85
CA ALA A 506 -25.29 15.79 2.22
C ALA A 506 -25.57 17.17 2.82
N LEU A 507 -25.46 18.20 2.00
CA LEU A 507 -25.98 19.56 2.22
C LEU A 507 -27.35 19.68 1.54
N ARG A 508 -28.03 20.82 1.74
CA ARG A 508 -29.44 21.03 1.32
C ARG A 508 -29.71 20.71 -0.17
N ASP A 509 -28.80 21.12 -1.05
CA ASP A 509 -28.91 20.94 -2.50
C ASP A 509 -27.61 20.38 -3.12
N THR A 510 -26.64 19.93 -2.31
CA THR A 510 -25.34 19.41 -2.75
C THR A 510 -24.98 18.18 -1.91
N ALA A 511 -24.44 17.11 -2.49
CA ALA A 511 -23.87 16.00 -1.74
C ALA A 511 -22.46 15.66 -2.22
N LEU A 512 -21.51 15.49 -1.30
CA LEU A 512 -20.15 15.05 -1.56
C LEU A 512 -20.00 13.60 -1.09
N LEU A 513 -19.67 12.70 -2.01
CA LEU A 513 -19.34 11.30 -1.73
C LEU A 513 -17.86 11.05 -2.03
N ILE A 514 -17.12 10.59 -1.02
CA ILE A 514 -15.75 10.10 -1.13
C ILE A 514 -15.78 8.58 -0.94
N ASP A 515 -15.30 7.81 -1.91
CA ASP A 515 -15.17 6.35 -1.87
C ASP A 515 -13.68 5.98 -1.92
N ALA A 516 -13.10 5.68 -0.75
CA ALA A 516 -11.66 5.45 -0.62
C ALA A 516 -11.18 4.20 -1.39
N GLN A 517 -11.99 3.15 -1.48
CA GLN A 517 -11.62 1.93 -2.22
C GLN A 517 -11.62 2.12 -3.73
N ARG A 518 -12.56 2.92 -4.26
CA ARG A 518 -12.55 3.32 -5.67
C ARG A 518 -11.61 4.49 -5.95
N GLN A 519 -10.97 5.04 -4.90
CA GLN A 519 -10.22 6.29 -4.89
C GLN A 519 -10.99 7.41 -5.61
N LYS A 520 -12.31 7.45 -5.42
CA LYS A 520 -13.25 8.21 -6.25
C LYS A 520 -14.02 9.24 -5.43
N ILE A 521 -13.96 10.50 -5.85
CA ILE A 521 -14.75 11.61 -5.30
C ILE A 521 -15.90 11.91 -6.27
N THR A 522 -17.10 12.15 -5.76
CA THR A 522 -18.32 12.48 -6.52
C THR A 522 -19.02 13.67 -5.86
N VAL A 523 -19.36 14.70 -6.63
CA VAL A 523 -20.06 15.91 -6.13
C VAL A 523 -21.41 16.02 -6.82
N ALA A 524 -22.48 15.56 -6.17
CA ALA A 524 -23.84 15.62 -6.68
C ALA A 524 -24.51 16.95 -6.34
N GLN A 525 -24.58 17.87 -7.30
CA GLN A 525 -25.33 19.11 -7.19
C GLN A 525 -26.76 18.93 -7.72
N LYS A 526 -27.76 19.34 -6.95
CA LYS A 526 -29.12 19.50 -7.45
C LYS A 526 -29.18 20.78 -8.29
N VAL A 527 -29.56 20.63 -9.56
CA VAL A 527 -29.58 21.71 -10.57
C VAL A 527 -31.00 22.19 -10.91
N GLY A 528 -32.03 21.50 -10.39
CA GLY A 528 -33.42 21.88 -10.56
C GLY A 528 -34.38 20.98 -9.76
N PRO A 529 -35.70 21.21 -9.84
CA PRO A 529 -36.69 20.34 -9.21
C PRO A 529 -36.59 18.91 -9.74
N GLY A 530 -36.15 17.98 -8.90
CA GLY A 530 -35.90 16.58 -9.28
C GLY A 530 -34.72 16.35 -10.22
N GLN A 531 -33.84 17.35 -10.43
CA GLN A 531 -32.67 17.23 -11.31
C GLN A 531 -31.36 17.30 -10.53
N TYR A 532 -30.45 16.38 -10.80
CA TYR A 532 -29.14 16.25 -10.17
C TYR A 532 -28.05 16.07 -11.22
N LEU A 533 -26.88 16.68 -10.99
CA LEU A 533 -25.67 16.53 -11.77
C LEU A 533 -24.55 16.11 -10.82
N ALA A 534 -23.92 14.97 -11.08
CA ALA A 534 -22.89 14.37 -10.24
C ALA A 534 -21.62 14.06 -11.05
N PRO A 535 -20.77 15.06 -11.31
CA PRO A 535 -19.39 14.84 -11.72
C PRO A 535 -18.63 14.03 -10.66
N SER A 536 -17.69 13.22 -11.13
CA SER A 536 -16.83 12.42 -10.30
C SER A 536 -15.48 12.15 -10.94
N VAL A 537 -14.45 12.04 -10.11
CA VAL A 537 -13.05 11.85 -10.49
C VAL A 537 -12.46 10.74 -9.62
N ALA A 538 -11.74 9.80 -10.21
CA ALA A 538 -10.93 8.83 -9.50
C ALA A 538 -9.43 9.18 -9.57
N ALA A 539 -8.63 8.67 -8.63
CA ALA A 539 -7.20 9.00 -8.51
C ALA A 539 -6.35 8.63 -9.74
N ASN A 540 -6.81 7.68 -10.57
CA ASN A 540 -6.19 7.37 -11.87
C ASN A 540 -6.50 8.40 -12.98
N GLY A 541 -7.22 9.49 -12.66
CA GLY A 541 -7.68 10.49 -13.61
C GLY A 541 -9.00 10.17 -14.32
N ASP A 542 -9.64 9.02 -14.05
CA ASP A 542 -10.93 8.69 -14.66
C ASP A 542 -12.02 9.69 -14.23
N PHE A 543 -12.58 10.38 -15.20
CA PHE A 543 -13.78 11.22 -15.03
C PHE A 543 -15.06 10.44 -15.35
N GLU A 544 -16.13 10.66 -14.58
CA GLU A 544 -17.47 10.15 -14.88
C GLU A 544 -18.51 11.18 -14.45
N LEU A 545 -19.45 11.51 -15.34
CA LEU A 545 -20.53 12.47 -15.11
C LEU A 545 -21.88 11.75 -15.13
N GLU A 546 -22.60 11.77 -14.01
CA GLU A 546 -23.99 11.35 -13.96
C GLU A 546 -24.93 12.58 -14.00
N TYR A 547 -26.02 12.49 -14.76
CA TYR A 547 -27.15 13.41 -14.71
C TYR A 547 -28.42 12.61 -14.46
N ARG A 548 -29.21 13.01 -13.46
CA ARG A 548 -30.47 12.34 -13.12
C ARG A 548 -31.62 13.33 -13.11
N GLN A 549 -32.72 13.00 -13.78
CA GLN A 549 -33.95 13.77 -13.83
C GLN A 549 -35.14 12.88 -13.42
N ALA A 550 -35.89 13.30 -12.41
CA ALA A 550 -37.16 12.68 -12.06
C ALA A 550 -38.19 12.88 -13.20
N VAL A 551 -38.88 11.81 -13.59
CA VAL A 551 -39.94 11.82 -14.61
C VAL A 551 -41.12 10.96 -14.13
N GLY A 552 -42.33 11.53 -14.10
CA GLY A 552 -43.53 10.78 -13.72
C GLY A 552 -43.42 10.14 -12.33
N ARG A 553 -43.43 8.80 -12.28
CA ARG A 553 -43.26 8.01 -11.03
C ARG A 553 -41.85 7.44 -10.85
N GLY A 554 -40.89 7.81 -11.68
CA GLY A 554 -39.50 7.35 -11.59
C GLY A 554 -38.49 8.40 -12.06
N ALA A 555 -37.46 7.98 -12.81
CA ALA A 555 -36.35 8.85 -13.21
C ALA A 555 -35.67 8.37 -14.50
N VAL A 556 -35.04 9.31 -15.22
CA VAL A 556 -34.00 9.06 -16.21
C VAL A 556 -32.65 9.38 -15.58
N THR A 557 -31.67 8.49 -15.73
CA THR A 557 -30.27 8.70 -15.36
C THR A 557 -29.39 8.53 -16.59
N GLY A 558 -28.74 9.60 -17.04
CA GLY A 558 -27.66 9.56 -18.01
C GLY A 558 -26.31 9.48 -17.31
N THR A 559 -25.42 8.62 -17.79
CA THR A 559 -24.04 8.49 -17.30
C THR A 559 -23.08 8.60 -18.49
N TYR A 560 -22.10 9.49 -18.39
CA TYR A 560 -21.03 9.65 -19.38
C TYR A 560 -19.68 9.36 -18.73
N LYS A 561 -18.98 8.34 -19.25
CA LYS A 561 -17.57 8.07 -18.95
C LYS A 561 -16.76 8.22 -20.26
N PRO A 562 -15.89 9.25 -20.38
CA PRO A 562 -15.06 9.45 -21.56
C PRO A 562 -14.25 8.21 -21.91
N ASN A 563 -14.04 7.96 -23.20
CA ASN A 563 -13.30 6.79 -23.71
C ASN A 563 -13.83 5.42 -23.23
N ALA A 564 -15.07 5.34 -22.73
CA ALA A 564 -15.68 4.10 -22.25
C ALA A 564 -17.14 3.92 -22.70
N TYR A 565 -18.06 4.79 -22.25
CA TYR A 565 -19.47 4.70 -22.67
C TYR A 565 -20.32 5.94 -22.31
N VAL A 566 -21.42 6.10 -23.06
CA VAL A 566 -22.66 6.74 -22.58
C VAL A 566 -23.65 5.66 -22.19
N ASN A 567 -24.37 5.86 -21.08
CA ASN A 567 -25.46 4.99 -20.64
C ASN A 567 -26.68 5.84 -20.29
N VAL A 568 -27.86 5.45 -20.74
CA VAL A 568 -29.14 6.04 -20.32
C VAL A 568 -29.97 4.94 -19.67
N TYR A 569 -30.27 5.10 -18.38
CA TYR A 569 -31.19 4.26 -17.61
C TYR A 569 -32.51 5.00 -17.40
N TRP A 570 -33.64 4.32 -17.54
CA TRP A 570 -34.97 4.86 -17.30
C TRP A 570 -35.76 3.94 -16.38
N GLU A 571 -36.50 4.54 -15.46
CA GLU A 571 -37.38 3.91 -14.50
C GLU A 571 -38.71 4.66 -14.49
N ASP A 572 -39.84 3.95 -14.60
CA ASP A 572 -41.18 4.51 -14.36
C ASP A 572 -42.10 3.42 -13.79
N GLY A 573 -42.31 3.46 -12.48
CA GLY A 573 -43.10 2.48 -11.75
C GLY A 573 -42.59 1.04 -11.95
N PRO A 574 -43.37 0.13 -12.54
CA PRO A 574 -42.95 -1.26 -12.76
C PRO A 574 -41.91 -1.44 -13.88
N TRP A 575 -41.70 -0.43 -14.73
CA TRP A 575 -40.82 -0.51 -15.91
C TRP A 575 -39.42 0.01 -15.62
N GLN A 576 -38.42 -0.70 -16.14
CA GLN A 576 -37.01 -0.31 -16.14
C GLN A 576 -36.42 -0.58 -17.52
N ALA A 577 -35.68 0.37 -18.08
CA ALA A 577 -34.95 0.20 -19.33
C ALA A 577 -33.52 0.74 -19.24
N SER A 578 -32.61 0.21 -20.04
CA SER A 578 -31.29 0.82 -20.22
C SER A 578 -30.79 0.73 -21.66
N VAL A 579 -30.04 1.76 -22.07
CA VAL A 579 -29.34 1.86 -23.35
C VAL A 579 -27.88 2.22 -23.08
N LYS A 580 -26.94 1.31 -23.38
CA LYS A 580 -25.51 1.54 -23.20
C LYS A 580 -24.76 1.57 -24.54
N MET A 581 -24.06 2.66 -24.81
CA MET A 581 -23.34 2.96 -26.03
C MET A 581 -21.82 3.05 -25.74
N PRO A 582 -21.01 2.06 -26.12
CA PRO A 582 -19.55 2.10 -25.91
C PRO A 582 -18.86 3.16 -26.78
N MET A 583 -17.82 3.82 -26.24
CA MET A 583 -17.13 4.93 -26.90
C MET A 583 -15.60 4.77 -26.92
N GLU A 584 -14.97 5.34 -27.94
CA GLU A 584 -13.52 5.54 -28.08
C GLU A 584 -13.25 7.00 -28.48
N GLY A 585 -12.27 7.63 -27.83
CA GLY A 585 -12.11 9.08 -27.90
C GLY A 585 -13.32 9.86 -27.36
N LEU A 586 -13.35 11.16 -27.66
CA LEU A 586 -14.43 12.06 -27.23
C LEU A 586 -15.75 11.84 -27.98
N TYR A 587 -15.74 11.24 -29.18
CA TYR A 587 -16.90 11.24 -30.09
C TYR A 587 -17.14 9.97 -30.94
N GLN A 588 -16.32 8.92 -30.88
CA GLN A 588 -16.52 7.74 -31.73
C GLN A 588 -17.24 6.62 -30.96
N ILE A 589 -18.26 5.99 -31.59
CA ILE A 589 -19.01 4.87 -31.01
C ILE A 589 -18.44 3.57 -31.60
N GLN A 590 -17.77 2.75 -30.79
CA GLN A 590 -17.08 1.54 -31.27
C GLN A 590 -18.01 0.40 -31.72
N SER A 591 -19.22 0.32 -31.16
CA SER A 591 -20.07 -0.86 -31.32
C SER A 591 -21.56 -0.57 -31.14
N ARG A 592 -22.40 -1.54 -31.49
CA ARG A 592 -23.87 -1.40 -31.43
C ARG A 592 -24.33 -1.14 -29.99
N PRO A 593 -25.29 -0.21 -29.76
CA PRO A 593 -25.87 0.00 -28.43
C PRO A 593 -26.49 -1.28 -27.86
N LYS A 594 -26.29 -1.50 -26.56
CA LYS A 594 -26.95 -2.56 -25.79
C LYS A 594 -28.27 -2.04 -25.23
N PHE A 595 -29.33 -2.83 -25.37
CA PHE A 595 -30.66 -2.54 -24.83
C PHE A 595 -31.09 -3.59 -23.80
N ASN A 596 -31.67 -3.13 -22.69
CA ASN A 596 -32.34 -3.96 -21.70
C ASN A 596 -33.71 -3.35 -21.39
N LEU A 597 -34.74 -4.19 -21.24
CA LEU A 597 -36.07 -3.78 -20.81
C LEU A 597 -36.63 -4.81 -19.83
N ARG A 598 -37.14 -4.36 -18.68
CA ARG A 598 -37.70 -5.18 -17.61
C ARG A 598 -39.03 -4.60 -17.14
N ARG A 599 -39.98 -5.49 -16.81
CA ARG A 599 -41.20 -5.14 -16.05
C ARG A 599 -41.32 -6.02 -14.82
N THR A 600 -41.69 -5.41 -13.69
CA THR A 600 -42.19 -6.10 -12.49
C THR A 600 -43.71 -6.12 -12.51
N LEU A 601 -44.33 -7.28 -12.33
CA LEU A 601 -45.77 -7.47 -12.31
C LEU A 601 -46.26 -7.72 -10.88
N ASP A 602 -47.26 -6.95 -10.46
CA ASP A 602 -48.03 -7.25 -9.25
C ASP A 602 -48.97 -8.44 -9.53
N MET A 603 -49.05 -9.38 -8.60
CA MET A 603 -49.94 -10.52 -8.73
C MET A 603 -51.43 -10.14 -8.62
N ASP A 604 -51.79 -9.01 -8.02
CA ASP A 604 -53.17 -8.52 -8.03
C ASP A 604 -53.54 -7.89 -9.40
N GLU A 605 -52.57 -7.27 -10.08
CA GLU A 605 -52.71 -6.84 -11.49
C GLU A 605 -52.85 -8.07 -12.41
N LEU A 606 -52.08 -9.14 -12.14
CA LEU A 606 -52.14 -10.43 -12.84
C LEU A 606 -53.47 -11.17 -12.59
N LYS A 607 -53.96 -11.22 -11.34
CA LYS A 607 -55.27 -11.79 -10.98
C LYS A 607 -56.40 -11.12 -11.76
N THR A 608 -56.35 -9.78 -11.89
CA THR A 608 -57.39 -9.01 -12.59
C THR A 608 -57.41 -9.34 -14.09
N HIS A 609 -56.25 -9.59 -14.71
CA HIS A 609 -56.16 -10.03 -16.11
C HIS A 609 -56.53 -11.51 -16.33
N LEU A 610 -56.22 -12.39 -15.36
CA LEU A 610 -56.51 -13.82 -15.46
C LEU A 610 -57.99 -14.15 -15.13
N SER A 611 -58.58 -13.48 -14.14
CA SER A 611 -59.98 -13.70 -13.72
C SER A 611 -61.00 -13.31 -14.78
N GLY A 612 -60.68 -12.35 -15.66
CA GLY A 612 -61.52 -12.00 -16.81
C GLY A 612 -61.68 -13.09 -17.89
N ASN A 613 -60.88 -14.16 -17.84
CA ASN A 613 -60.86 -15.23 -18.86
C ASN A 613 -61.26 -16.63 -18.32
N VAL A 614 -61.71 -16.74 -17.07
CA VAL A 614 -62.12 -18.03 -16.49
C VAL A 614 -63.64 -18.17 -16.53
N VAL A 615 -64.15 -18.95 -17.48
CA VAL A 615 -65.54 -19.44 -17.45
C VAL A 615 -65.68 -20.42 -16.29
N GLY A 616 -66.65 -20.16 -15.40
CA GLY A 616 -66.71 -20.78 -14.09
C GLY A 616 -67.00 -22.30 -14.09
N MET A 617 -66.52 -22.96 -13.03
CA MET A 617 -67.03 -24.27 -12.58
C MET A 617 -67.58 -24.12 -11.15
N ARG A 618 -68.69 -24.81 -10.88
CA ARG A 618 -69.29 -24.91 -9.55
C ARG A 618 -68.56 -25.95 -8.71
N ASP A 619 -68.73 -25.80 -7.40
CA ASP A 619 -68.15 -26.66 -6.37
C ASP A 619 -69.15 -27.77 -6.00
N ASP A 620 -68.89 -28.98 -6.49
CA ASP A 620 -69.73 -30.17 -6.34
C ASP A 620 -68.96 -31.18 -5.47
N GLY A 621 -69.04 -31.02 -4.15
CA GLY A 621 -68.12 -31.67 -3.22
C GLY A 621 -68.28 -33.19 -3.08
N ALA A 622 -67.26 -33.95 -3.53
CA ALA A 622 -66.75 -35.17 -2.86
C ALA A 622 -65.46 -35.71 -3.53
N GLY A 623 -64.43 -35.99 -2.73
CA GLY A 623 -63.28 -36.81 -3.14
C GLY A 623 -62.02 -36.05 -3.57
N LEU A 624 -60.90 -36.32 -2.90
CA LEU A 624 -59.57 -35.80 -3.24
C LEU A 624 -59.02 -36.52 -4.49
N GLY A 625 -59.35 -36.02 -5.67
CA GLY A 625 -58.75 -36.40 -6.95
C GLY A 625 -58.20 -35.19 -7.69
N TRP A 626 -56.87 -35.01 -7.70
CA TRP A 626 -56.23 -33.90 -8.42
C TRP A 626 -56.30 -34.12 -9.93
N GLN A 627 -57.29 -33.51 -10.61
CA GLN A 627 -57.30 -33.39 -12.06
C GLN A 627 -56.64 -32.08 -12.51
N ALA A 628 -55.77 -32.16 -13.53
CA ALA A 628 -54.95 -31.04 -13.97
C ALA A 628 -55.73 -30.04 -14.84
N MET A 629 -55.80 -28.77 -14.41
CA MET A 629 -56.24 -27.67 -15.28
C MET A 629 -55.19 -27.41 -16.38
N THR A 630 -55.65 -27.38 -17.63
CA THR A 630 -54.80 -27.01 -18.79
C THR A 630 -55.11 -25.59 -19.25
N VAL A 631 -54.26 -24.63 -18.91
CA VAL A 631 -54.39 -23.24 -19.39
C VAL A 631 -53.96 -23.17 -20.86
N LYS A 632 -54.94 -23.04 -21.77
CA LYS A 632 -54.66 -22.90 -23.21
C LYS A 632 -54.30 -21.44 -23.55
N ARG A 633 -52.98 -21.20 -23.66
CA ARG A 633 -52.34 -20.11 -24.43
C ARG A 633 -52.37 -18.71 -23.78
N ILE A 634 -51.19 -18.24 -23.34
CA ILE A 634 -50.91 -16.82 -23.14
C ILE A 634 -50.44 -16.24 -24.48
N ARG A 635 -51.00 -15.11 -24.91
CA ARG A 635 -50.60 -14.39 -26.12
C ARG A 635 -50.02 -13.04 -25.71
N VAL A 636 -48.75 -12.81 -26.01
CA VAL A 636 -48.12 -11.48 -25.89
C VAL A 636 -48.16 -10.85 -27.27
N GLU A 637 -48.99 -9.83 -27.46
CA GLU A 637 -49.07 -9.10 -28.73
C GLU A 637 -48.04 -7.98 -28.71
N SER A 638 -47.00 -8.11 -29.54
CA SER A 638 -45.96 -7.09 -29.73
C SER A 638 -46.46 -5.98 -30.64
N LEU A 639 -46.65 -4.79 -30.10
CA LEU A 639 -47.13 -3.63 -30.84
C LEU A 639 -45.92 -2.83 -31.39
N ILE A 640 -45.42 -3.25 -32.55
CA ILE A 640 -44.41 -2.50 -33.33
C ILE A 640 -44.91 -2.43 -34.76
N ALA A 641 -45.13 -1.21 -35.27
CA ALA A 641 -45.57 -0.98 -36.63
C ALA A 641 -44.40 -1.14 -37.61
N GLU A 642 -44.63 -1.85 -38.71
CA GLU A 642 -43.69 -1.90 -39.83
C GLU A 642 -43.69 -0.56 -40.57
N HIS A 643 -42.52 0.08 -40.64
CA HIS A 643 -42.20 1.07 -41.67
C HIS A 643 -40.76 0.88 -42.12
N ASP A 644 -40.54 0.99 -43.42
CA ASP A 644 -39.34 0.52 -44.10
C ASP A 644 -38.04 1.23 -43.73
N THR A 645 -36.96 0.51 -43.99
CA THR A 645 -35.56 0.97 -43.92
C THR A 645 -35.32 2.36 -44.50
N VAL A 646 -34.73 3.25 -43.68
CA VAL A 646 -33.96 4.40 -44.15
C VAL A 646 -32.58 4.34 -43.51
N GLY A 647 -31.54 4.15 -44.32
CA GLY A 647 -30.15 4.19 -43.88
C GLY A 647 -29.64 5.62 -43.79
N VAL A 648 -28.86 5.93 -42.74
CA VAL A 648 -28.24 7.25 -42.58
C VAL A 648 -26.80 7.21 -43.09
N TYR A 649 -26.59 7.82 -44.26
CA TYR A 649 -25.27 8.26 -44.72
C TYR A 649 -24.93 9.60 -44.05
N CYS A 650 -23.73 9.75 -43.51
CA CYS A 650 -23.20 11.06 -43.12
C CYS A 650 -22.37 11.65 -44.28
N GLY A 651 -23.04 12.38 -45.17
CA GLY A 651 -22.40 13.35 -46.06
C GLY A 651 -22.90 14.75 -45.70
N GLY A 652 -22.00 15.72 -45.59
CA GLY A 652 -22.38 17.12 -45.33
C GLY A 652 -22.73 17.86 -46.62
N ILE A 653 -23.51 18.94 -46.50
CA ILE A 653 -23.46 20.22 -47.24
C ILE A 653 -24.62 21.11 -46.74
N ASP A 654 -24.47 22.42 -46.98
CA ASP A 654 -25.19 23.54 -46.39
C ASP A 654 -26.60 23.86 -46.95
N GLU A 655 -27.30 24.69 -46.16
CA GLU A 655 -28.27 25.74 -46.53
C GLU A 655 -29.63 25.49 -47.24
N TRP A 656 -30.66 26.07 -46.59
CA TRP A 656 -31.90 26.71 -47.07
C TRP A 656 -33.17 25.92 -47.53
N ASP A 657 -34.17 26.06 -46.62
CA ASP A 657 -35.54 26.57 -46.87
C ASP A 657 -36.69 25.59 -47.24
N ALA A 658 -37.90 26.04 -46.93
CA ALA A 658 -39.07 25.23 -46.61
C ALA A 658 -40.11 25.12 -47.74
N SER A 659 -40.98 24.09 -47.66
CA SER A 659 -42.46 24.25 -47.67
C SER A 659 -43.23 22.90 -47.81
N ILE A 660 -44.56 22.97 -47.65
CA ILE A 660 -45.60 21.94 -47.92
C ILE A 660 -45.66 20.82 -46.85
N VAL A 661 -46.61 20.73 -45.89
CA VAL A 661 -48.06 21.03 -45.75
C VAL A 661 -49.02 19.96 -46.33
N GLY A 662 -49.78 19.30 -45.44
CA GLY A 662 -50.86 18.33 -45.75
C GLY A 662 -50.99 17.22 -44.68
N LYS A 663 -51.53 17.43 -43.47
CA LYS A 663 -52.91 17.80 -43.03
C LYS A 663 -53.93 16.65 -43.16
N ILE A 664 -54.67 16.39 -42.06
CA ILE A 664 -55.96 15.62 -41.96
C ILE A 664 -55.78 14.07 -41.88
N HIS A 665 -56.53 13.27 -41.09
CA HIS A 665 -57.66 13.50 -40.15
C HIS A 665 -57.39 12.79 -38.80
N VAL A 666 -57.94 13.32 -37.71
CA VAL A 666 -58.12 12.60 -36.43
C VAL A 666 -59.60 12.27 -36.29
N ASP A 667 -59.92 11.05 -35.89
CA ASP A 667 -61.25 10.68 -35.40
C ASP A 667 -61.14 10.20 -33.94
N THR A 668 -62.15 10.51 -33.11
CA THR A 668 -62.08 10.41 -31.66
C THR A 668 -63.36 9.87 -31.02
N SER A 669 -63.26 8.68 -30.47
CA SER A 669 -64.13 8.18 -29.39
C SER A 669 -63.34 7.13 -28.59
N SER A 670 -63.20 7.19 -27.26
CA SER A 670 -63.79 8.10 -26.29
C SER A 670 -62.94 8.15 -25.00
N SER A 671 -62.79 9.35 -24.41
CA SER A 671 -62.62 9.69 -22.97
C SER A 671 -62.04 8.63 -21.99
N SER A 672 -61.07 8.93 -21.12
CA SER A 672 -60.67 10.25 -20.56
C SER A 672 -59.32 10.20 -19.85
N GLY A 673 -58.58 11.32 -19.83
CA GLY A 673 -57.52 11.58 -18.84
C GLY A 673 -56.10 11.70 -19.38
N VAL A 674 -55.84 12.68 -20.25
CA VAL A 674 -54.48 13.05 -20.69
C VAL A 674 -54.07 14.39 -20.07
N TYR A 675 -52.87 14.45 -19.51
CA TYR A 675 -52.06 15.67 -19.57
C TYR A 675 -50.69 15.34 -20.18
N LYS A 676 -50.51 15.75 -21.44
CA LYS A 676 -49.22 15.80 -22.12
C LYS A 676 -48.49 17.06 -21.66
N HIS A 677 -47.18 16.96 -21.46
CA HIS A 677 -46.28 18.06 -21.82
C HIS A 677 -45.16 17.53 -22.72
N ILE A 678 -45.08 18.13 -23.90
CA ILE A 678 -43.98 18.00 -24.85
C ILE A 678 -43.05 19.18 -24.56
N PHE A 679 -41.73 18.96 -24.51
CA PHE A 679 -40.77 20.01 -24.84
C PHE A 679 -39.57 19.43 -25.57
N ALA A 680 -39.28 20.02 -26.73
CA ALA A 680 -37.99 19.90 -27.40
C ALA A 680 -37.06 21.02 -26.92
N GLY A 681 -35.76 20.77 -26.87
CA GLY A 681 -34.76 21.75 -26.48
C GLY A 681 -33.40 21.43 -27.11
N SER A 682 -33.02 22.22 -28.11
CA SER A 682 -31.68 22.18 -28.70
C SER A 682 -30.72 23.02 -27.85
N LEU A 683 -29.51 22.53 -27.57
CA LEU A 683 -28.53 23.25 -26.76
C LEU A 683 -27.47 23.93 -27.66
N HIS A 684 -27.47 25.27 -27.68
CA HIS A 684 -26.35 26.06 -28.20
C HIS A 684 -25.43 26.46 -27.05
N LEU A 685 -24.11 26.43 -27.27
CA LEU A 685 -23.10 26.91 -26.33
C LEU A 685 -22.43 28.17 -26.89
N GLY A 686 -22.50 29.27 -26.14
CA GLY A 686 -21.87 30.54 -26.51
C GLY A 686 -21.83 31.57 -25.36
N GLU A 687 -20.60 31.96 -25.01
CA GLU A 687 -20.18 33.26 -24.46
C GLU A 687 -20.59 33.76 -23.04
N TRP A 688 -19.59 33.69 -22.15
CA TRP A 688 -19.03 34.77 -21.29
C TRP A 688 -19.73 35.37 -20.04
N ILE A 689 -18.85 35.82 -19.14
CA ILE A 689 -19.02 36.29 -17.76
C ILE A 689 -19.30 37.80 -17.68
N LYS A 690 -20.06 38.27 -16.66
CA LYS A 690 -19.77 39.53 -15.95
C LYS A 690 -20.42 39.63 -14.56
N LEU A 691 -19.60 39.96 -13.55
CA LEU A 691 -19.99 40.31 -12.18
C LEU A 691 -19.99 41.84 -12.00
N ALA A 692 -20.86 42.35 -11.13
CA ALA A 692 -20.80 43.68 -10.50
C ALA A 692 -21.73 43.71 -9.25
N PRO A 693 -21.53 44.61 -8.27
CA PRO A 693 -21.71 44.29 -6.84
C PRO A 693 -22.74 45.17 -6.10
N ASP A 694 -22.96 44.93 -4.79
CA ASP A 694 -22.64 45.93 -3.73
C ASP A 694 -23.21 45.65 -2.31
N THR A 695 -22.33 45.83 -1.31
CA THR A 695 -22.53 46.36 0.06
C THR A 695 -23.67 45.88 0.99
N LEU A 696 -23.31 45.43 2.21
CA LEU A 696 -23.39 46.24 3.46
C LEU A 696 -23.00 45.45 4.73
N SER A 697 -22.16 46.07 5.57
CA SER A 697 -21.88 45.74 7.00
C SER A 697 -23.00 46.36 7.90
N PRO A 698 -22.96 46.43 9.27
CA PRO A 698 -21.84 46.17 10.22
C PRO A 698 -22.16 45.63 11.66
N THR A 699 -21.11 45.55 12.49
CA THR A 699 -21.04 45.81 13.97
C THR A 699 -21.84 44.96 14.98
N HIS A 700 -21.14 44.39 15.99
CA HIS A 700 -20.80 45.13 17.22
C HIS A 700 -19.71 44.48 18.10
N SER A 701 -19.00 45.33 18.85
CA SER A 701 -17.97 45.06 19.86
C SER A 701 -18.53 44.72 21.26
N VAL A 702 -17.71 44.12 22.14
CA VAL A 702 -17.51 44.54 23.57
C VAL A 702 -16.20 43.90 24.12
N THR A 703 -15.69 44.46 25.22
CA THR A 703 -14.29 44.45 25.69
C THR A 703 -14.13 43.81 27.09
N GLU A 704 -12.87 43.73 27.58
CA GLU A 704 -12.47 43.88 29.02
C GLU A 704 -12.71 42.72 30.03
N THR A 705 -11.92 42.48 31.11
CA THR A 705 -10.49 42.77 31.49
C THR A 705 -10.11 41.99 32.77
N THR A 706 -8.85 41.49 32.90
CA THR A 706 -8.08 41.25 34.18
C THR A 706 -8.69 40.41 35.33
N LYS A 707 -7.99 39.89 36.37
CA LYS A 707 -6.68 40.19 36.99
C LYS A 707 -6.17 39.02 37.87
N VAL A 708 -4.86 38.98 38.16
CA VAL A 708 -4.20 38.15 39.20
C VAL A 708 -4.36 38.79 40.61
N PRO A 709 -4.05 38.12 41.73
CA PRO A 709 -2.70 38.30 42.36
C PRO A 709 -2.11 37.13 43.21
N ASP A 710 -0.77 37.06 43.23
CA ASP A 710 0.22 36.84 44.34
C ASP A 710 0.07 35.66 45.38
N PHE A 711 1.05 35.22 46.21
CA PHE A 711 2.34 35.77 46.72
C PHE A 711 3.28 34.66 47.33
N GLY A 712 4.61 34.71 47.08
CA GLY A 712 5.69 34.68 48.12
C GLY A 712 6.39 33.39 48.67
N PHE A 713 7.74 33.35 48.49
CA PHE A 713 8.82 33.06 49.52
C PHE A 713 9.00 31.64 50.15
N THR A 714 10.19 31.09 50.52
CA THR A 714 11.65 31.33 50.28
C THR A 714 12.46 30.01 50.46
N VAL A 715 13.74 29.98 50.07
CA VAL A 715 14.72 28.87 50.13
C VAL A 715 15.57 28.85 51.42
N GLU A 716 16.08 27.68 51.84
CA GLU A 716 17.35 27.57 52.59
C GLU A 716 18.21 26.35 52.12
N LYS A 717 19.45 26.24 52.58
CA LYS A 717 20.61 25.69 51.82
C LYS A 717 21.60 24.92 52.72
N ASP A 718 22.36 23.96 52.17
CA ASP A 718 23.74 23.52 52.54
C ASP A 718 24.02 22.07 52.06
N ALA A 719 25.25 21.54 51.91
CA ALA A 719 26.60 22.07 51.65
C ALA A 719 27.53 20.90 51.18
N ALA A 720 28.71 21.17 50.62
CA ALA A 720 29.55 20.19 49.88
C ALA A 720 30.90 19.82 50.56
N VAL A 721 31.53 18.71 50.14
CA VAL A 721 32.98 18.39 50.36
C VAL A 721 33.60 17.73 49.11
N ARG A 722 34.92 17.93 48.89
CA ARG A 722 35.71 17.60 47.69
C ARG A 722 36.55 16.30 47.79
N GLN A 723 37.03 15.82 46.64
CA GLN A 723 38.14 14.86 46.45
C GLN A 723 39.53 15.54 46.52
N ASP A 724 40.59 14.72 46.65
CA ASP A 724 41.97 15.03 46.22
C ASP A 724 42.66 13.74 45.70
N PRO A 725 43.55 13.78 44.66
CA PRO A 725 44.02 12.58 43.95
C PRO A 725 45.48 12.21 44.26
N ASN A 726 45.87 10.92 44.09
CA ASN A 726 47.23 10.49 43.71
C ASN A 726 47.41 8.95 43.67
N ARG A 727 47.49 8.35 42.47
CA ARG A 727 48.47 7.28 42.12
C ARG A 727 48.36 6.83 40.65
N ARG A 728 49.46 6.31 40.12
CA ARG A 728 49.64 5.85 38.72
C ARG A 728 50.47 4.55 38.71
N GLU A 729 50.37 3.81 37.61
CA GLU A 729 51.24 2.68 37.18
C GLU A 729 51.19 1.38 38.03
N SER A 730 51.51 0.18 37.52
CA SER A 730 51.39 -0.44 36.17
C SER A 730 51.78 -1.94 36.28
N SER A 731 51.61 -2.72 35.20
CA SER A 731 52.20 -4.06 34.91
C SER A 731 51.63 -5.35 35.56
N GLU A 732 51.64 -6.42 34.74
CA GLU A 732 51.29 -7.84 34.96
C GLU A 732 52.49 -8.63 35.59
N PRO A 733 52.70 -9.98 35.46
CA PRO A 733 51.88 -11.11 34.93
C PRO A 733 51.95 -12.44 35.77
N PHE A 734 51.58 -13.57 35.13
CA PHE A 734 51.78 -15.01 35.49
C PHE A 734 50.84 -15.68 36.53
N LEU A 735 50.63 -17.02 36.54
CA LEU A 735 50.37 -18.06 35.50
C LEU A 735 50.15 -19.42 36.21
N ALA A 736 49.02 -20.11 35.97
CA ALA A 736 48.77 -21.53 36.30
C ALA A 736 48.90 -21.97 37.81
N THR A 737 48.47 -23.14 38.28
CA THR A 737 47.98 -24.38 37.64
C THR A 737 47.09 -25.20 38.62
N GLN A 738 46.17 -26.01 38.07
CA GLN A 738 45.74 -27.35 38.53
C GLN A 738 44.97 -27.63 39.87
N LEU A 739 44.02 -28.56 39.70
CA LEU A 739 43.48 -29.60 40.60
C LEU A 739 42.49 -29.26 41.75
N ASP A 740 41.22 -29.55 41.45
CA ASP A 740 40.42 -30.65 42.05
C ASP A 740 39.60 -30.43 43.35
N THR A 741 38.62 -31.32 43.50
CA THR A 741 37.76 -31.62 44.68
C THR A 741 36.55 -30.71 44.99
N THR A 742 35.38 -31.23 44.61
CA THR A 742 34.15 -31.37 45.42
C THR A 742 33.95 -30.48 46.67
N THR A 743 32.94 -29.60 46.62
CA THR A 743 32.44 -28.90 47.82
C THR A 743 31.17 -29.56 48.37
N THR A 744 31.24 -30.06 49.60
CA THR A 744 30.08 -30.60 50.32
C THR A 744 29.22 -29.49 50.94
N THR A 745 27.90 -29.66 50.90
CA THR A 745 26.91 -28.81 51.58
C THR A 745 27.21 -28.51 53.05
N ASN A 746 26.95 -27.27 53.46
CA ASN A 746 26.36 -27.02 54.78
C ASN A 746 25.27 -25.94 54.70
N LYS A 747 24.12 -26.22 55.33
CA LYS A 747 22.94 -25.35 55.33
C LYS A 747 22.97 -24.42 56.53
N THR A 748 22.61 -23.15 56.33
CA THR A 748 22.00 -22.32 57.38
C THR A 748 20.68 -21.79 56.87
N VAL A 749 19.62 -21.97 57.66
CA VAL A 749 18.23 -21.63 57.31
C VAL A 749 17.87 -20.27 57.89
N LEU A 750 17.22 -19.42 57.10
CA LEU A 750 16.44 -18.28 57.60
C LEU A 750 15.06 -18.25 56.94
N HIS A 751 14.03 -18.14 57.77
CA HIS A 751 12.63 -18.17 57.36
C HIS A 751 12.20 -16.85 56.69
N TYR A 752 11.38 -16.92 55.65
CA TYR A 752 10.54 -15.81 55.22
C TYR A 752 9.07 -16.11 55.50
N SER A 753 8.45 -15.26 56.32
CA SER A 753 7.03 -15.34 56.68
C SER A 753 6.20 -14.51 55.71
N GLY A 754 5.13 -15.10 55.16
CA GLY A 754 4.26 -14.41 54.21
C GLY A 754 3.46 -13.27 54.86
N MET A 755 3.43 -12.10 54.20
CA MET A 755 2.52 -11.00 54.54
C MET A 755 1.22 -11.12 53.76
N LYS A 756 0.10 -11.05 54.48
CA LYS A 756 -1.25 -10.91 53.93
C LYS A 756 -1.60 -9.42 53.85
N PHE A 757 -2.05 -8.94 52.70
CA PHE A 757 -2.75 -7.66 52.65
C PHE A 757 -4.17 -7.79 53.23
N SER A 758 -4.53 -6.86 54.10
CA SER A 758 -5.81 -6.80 54.81
C SER A 758 -6.40 -5.40 54.67
N THR A 759 -7.33 -5.21 53.74
CA THR A 759 -8.14 -3.99 53.63
C THR A 759 -9.44 -4.16 54.41
N ARG A 760 -9.55 -3.45 55.55
CA ARG A 760 -10.82 -3.28 56.26
C ARG A 760 -11.61 -2.12 55.64
N VAL A 761 -12.79 -2.42 55.09
CA VAL A 761 -13.83 -1.43 54.82
C VAL A 761 -15.01 -1.69 55.76
N ARG A 762 -15.57 -0.65 56.39
CA ARG A 762 -16.77 -0.75 57.26
C ARG A 762 -18.04 -0.76 56.41
N GLY A 763 -19.09 -1.45 56.87
CA GLY A 763 -20.41 -1.57 56.19
C GLY A 763 -21.20 -0.25 56.13
N VAL A 764 -22.47 -0.23 55.68
CA VAL A 764 -23.52 -1.29 55.75
C VAL A 764 -24.45 -1.23 54.48
N PRO A 765 -25.69 -1.78 54.38
CA PRO A 765 -25.98 -2.79 53.33
C PRO A 765 -27.10 -2.45 52.33
N THR A 766 -27.18 -3.18 51.21
CA THR A 766 -28.49 -3.51 50.60
C THR A 766 -28.46 -4.85 49.85
N THR A 767 -29.58 -5.56 49.93
CA THR A 767 -29.82 -6.92 49.39
C THR A 767 -30.37 -6.86 47.96
N VAL A 768 -30.11 -7.86 47.12
CA VAL A 768 -31.10 -8.62 46.30
C VAL A 768 -30.36 -9.61 45.37
N ALA A 769 -30.93 -10.81 45.23
CA ALA A 769 -30.35 -11.92 44.48
C ALA A 769 -30.85 -11.98 43.02
N VAL A 770 -30.08 -12.63 42.14
CA VAL A 770 -30.61 -13.29 40.93
C VAL A 770 -30.05 -14.71 40.84
N TYR A 771 -30.92 -15.65 40.49
CA TYR A 771 -30.67 -17.08 40.41
C TYR A 771 -29.75 -17.48 39.25
N THR A 772 -29.05 -18.60 39.42
CA THR A 772 -28.87 -19.57 38.33
C THR A 772 -29.02 -20.98 38.91
N MET A 773 -30.03 -21.72 38.45
CA MET A 773 -30.37 -23.06 38.93
C MET A 773 -30.51 -24.03 37.74
N LEU A 774 -29.79 -25.16 37.82
CA LEU A 774 -30.16 -26.48 37.26
C LEU A 774 -30.31 -26.57 35.70
N SER A 775 -30.22 -27.73 35.06
CA SER A 775 -30.29 -29.11 35.56
C SER A 775 -29.41 -30.12 34.79
N LEU A 776 -28.70 -30.96 35.55
CA LEU A 776 -28.77 -32.44 35.54
C LEU A 776 -28.83 -33.23 34.21
N SER A 777 -27.89 -34.18 34.08
CA SER A 777 -28.26 -35.61 34.04
C SER A 777 -27.13 -36.49 34.64
N ARG A 778 -27.51 -37.48 35.45
CA ARG A 778 -26.65 -38.50 36.08
C ARG A 778 -27.39 -39.85 36.07
N SER A 779 -26.67 -40.95 35.88
CA SER A 779 -27.00 -42.32 36.33
C SER A 779 -25.72 -43.17 36.17
N THR A 780 -25.04 -43.70 37.20
CA THR A 780 -25.33 -44.87 38.08
C THR A 780 -25.49 -46.20 37.33
N ALA A 781 -24.88 -47.35 37.71
CA ALA A 781 -23.89 -47.65 38.77
C ALA A 781 -23.29 -49.08 38.60
N PHE A 782 -22.17 -49.35 39.32
CA PHE A 782 -21.74 -50.65 39.92
C PHE A 782 -21.85 -51.99 39.15
N VAL A 783 -20.69 -52.61 38.87
CA VAL A 783 -20.38 -54.03 39.26
C VAL A 783 -18.89 -54.11 39.66
N ALA A 784 -18.56 -54.87 40.71
CA ALA A 784 -17.19 -55.06 41.17
C ALA A 784 -16.67 -56.49 40.90
N ARG A 785 -15.41 -56.63 40.48
CA ARG A 785 -14.61 -57.83 40.76
C ARG A 785 -13.10 -57.55 40.71
N ARG A 786 -12.37 -58.04 41.71
CA ARG A 786 -10.90 -58.16 41.72
C ARG A 786 -10.45 -59.08 40.58
N ILE A 787 -9.31 -58.75 39.98
CA ILE A 787 -8.13 -59.62 39.84
C ILE A 787 -6.92 -58.69 39.72
N ALA A 788 -5.84 -58.98 40.43
CA ALA A 788 -4.57 -58.30 40.26
C ALA A 788 -3.77 -59.04 39.17
N PHE A 789 -3.20 -58.30 38.22
CA PHE A 789 -2.10 -58.80 37.40
C PHE A 789 -1.13 -57.66 37.12
N GLN A 790 0.16 -57.93 37.34
CA GLN A 790 1.23 -57.00 36.99
C GLN A 790 1.39 -57.00 35.47
N GLY A 791 1.39 -55.81 34.85
CA GLY A 791 1.58 -55.63 33.42
C GLY A 791 2.09 -54.22 33.15
N SER A 792 3.21 -54.12 32.42
CA SER A 792 3.91 -52.85 32.20
C SER A 792 3.02 -51.81 31.54
N SER A 793 2.85 -50.66 32.19
CA SER A 793 2.28 -49.46 31.57
C SER A 793 3.36 -48.77 30.75
N THR A 794 3.62 -49.25 29.53
CA THR A 794 4.23 -48.40 28.50
C THR A 794 3.26 -47.25 28.22
N ARG A 795 3.51 -46.08 28.82
CA ARG A 795 2.93 -44.83 28.34
C ARG A 795 3.30 -44.71 26.87
N ALA A 796 2.32 -44.77 25.98
CA ALA A 796 2.47 -44.21 24.66
C ALA A 796 2.71 -42.72 24.86
N VAL A 797 3.98 -42.31 24.80
CA VAL A 797 4.32 -40.92 24.58
C VAL A 797 3.70 -40.59 23.23
N SER A 798 2.73 -39.68 23.22
CA SER A 798 2.29 -39.06 21.98
C SER A 798 3.51 -38.35 21.41
N THR A 799 4.16 -38.97 20.42
CA THR A 799 5.24 -38.36 19.66
C THR A 799 4.65 -37.11 19.03
N THR A 800 5.03 -35.96 19.58
CA THR A 800 4.86 -34.67 18.92
C THR A 800 5.46 -34.80 17.53
N SER A 801 4.63 -34.68 16.49
CA SER A 801 5.14 -34.66 15.11
C SER A 801 6.25 -33.62 15.00
N PRO A 802 7.41 -33.94 14.39
CA PRO A 802 8.48 -32.97 14.23
C PRO A 802 7.97 -31.75 13.45
N LEU A 803 8.32 -30.56 13.94
CA LEU A 803 7.75 -29.28 13.47
C LEU A 803 8.38 -28.80 12.15
N CYS A 804 9.55 -29.32 11.77
CA CYS A 804 10.11 -29.26 10.41
C CYS A 804 10.10 -30.67 9.81
N ALA A 805 9.23 -30.85 8.82
CA ALA A 805 9.33 -31.87 7.79
C ALA A 805 8.60 -31.29 6.57
N ALA A 806 9.25 -31.31 5.41
CA ALA A 806 8.65 -30.91 4.14
C ALA A 806 7.27 -31.56 3.95
N LYS A 807 6.27 -30.73 3.64
CA LYS A 807 4.90 -31.17 3.36
C LYS A 807 4.75 -31.53 1.88
N GLU A 808 3.63 -32.17 1.54
CA GLU A 808 3.23 -32.33 0.14
C GLU A 808 3.23 -30.95 -0.56
N GLY A 809 3.94 -30.86 -1.68
CA GLY A 809 4.16 -29.59 -2.39
C GLY A 809 5.40 -28.79 -1.97
N GLN A 810 6.20 -29.25 -0.99
CA GLN A 810 7.43 -28.57 -0.57
C GLN A 810 8.69 -29.42 -0.80
N ALA A 811 9.80 -28.76 -1.14
CA ALA A 811 11.12 -29.37 -1.17
C ALA A 811 11.68 -29.48 0.26
N GLU A 812 12.35 -30.60 0.54
CA GLU A 812 13.18 -30.75 1.74
C GLU A 812 14.51 -30.03 1.50
N VAL A 813 14.70 -28.86 2.12
CA VAL A 813 15.90 -28.05 1.90
C VAL A 813 16.97 -28.37 2.93
N VAL A 814 18.16 -28.67 2.41
CA VAL A 814 19.42 -28.80 3.15
C VAL A 814 20.27 -27.58 2.83
N LEU A 815 20.44 -26.66 3.77
CA LEU A 815 21.39 -25.56 3.64
C LEU A 815 22.81 -26.04 4.00
N VAL A 816 23.79 -25.82 3.14
CA VAL A 816 25.17 -26.31 3.32
C VAL A 816 26.15 -25.13 3.29
N GLY A 817 26.88 -24.93 4.40
CA GLY A 817 27.75 -23.77 4.60
C GLY A 817 26.94 -22.54 4.95
N CYS A 818 26.34 -22.52 6.14
CA CYS A 818 25.50 -21.44 6.62
C CYS A 818 26.30 -20.16 6.91
N GLY A 819 27.52 -20.29 7.44
CA GLY A 819 28.33 -19.17 7.89
C GLY A 819 27.79 -18.50 9.16
N ALA A 820 28.50 -17.48 9.63
CA ALA A 820 28.20 -16.84 10.92
C ALA A 820 26.90 -15.99 10.86
N PRO A 821 26.12 -15.92 11.96
CA PRO A 821 24.94 -15.07 12.03
C PRO A 821 25.25 -13.61 11.68
N ASN A 822 24.29 -12.94 11.04
CA ASN A 822 24.37 -11.57 10.51
C ASN A 822 25.47 -11.33 9.44
N ARG A 823 26.37 -12.29 9.19
CA ARG A 823 27.58 -12.11 8.37
C ARG A 823 27.65 -13.03 7.15
N GLY A 824 27.05 -14.22 7.22
CA GLY A 824 26.98 -15.20 6.13
C GLY A 824 25.71 -15.06 5.27
N MET A 825 25.86 -15.17 3.95
CA MET A 825 24.72 -15.29 3.03
C MET A 825 23.87 -16.53 3.33
N GLY A 826 24.50 -17.65 3.70
CA GLY A 826 23.81 -18.89 4.08
C GLY A 826 22.82 -18.68 5.23
N TRP A 827 23.27 -18.04 6.31
CA TRP A 827 22.43 -17.65 7.44
C TRP A 827 21.24 -16.79 6.99
N TYR A 828 21.46 -15.83 6.09
CA TYR A 828 20.37 -15.00 5.57
C TYR A 828 19.39 -15.80 4.71
N HIS A 829 19.88 -16.76 3.90
CA HIS A 829 19.01 -17.69 3.19
C HIS A 829 18.18 -18.55 4.15
N ALA A 830 18.78 -19.03 5.25
CA ALA A 830 18.09 -19.77 6.30
C ALA A 830 16.97 -18.94 6.92
N VAL A 831 17.27 -17.73 7.40
CA VAL A 831 16.30 -16.81 8.03
C VAL A 831 15.07 -16.61 7.12
N GLN A 832 15.26 -16.28 5.84
CA GLN A 832 14.15 -16.11 4.90
C GLN A 832 13.26 -17.37 4.76
N MET A 833 13.82 -18.58 4.86
CA MET A 833 13.05 -19.83 4.79
C MET A 833 12.38 -20.18 6.13
N LEU A 834 13.05 -19.96 7.27
CA LEU A 834 12.48 -20.12 8.61
C LEU A 834 11.28 -19.18 8.85
N GLU A 835 11.33 -17.98 8.25
CA GLU A 835 10.25 -16.99 8.20
C GLU A 835 9.17 -17.30 7.15
N LYS A 836 9.29 -18.43 6.43
CA LYS A 836 8.32 -18.92 5.44
C LYS A 836 8.12 -17.97 4.25
N LYS A 837 9.15 -17.19 3.90
CA LYS A 837 9.12 -16.32 2.70
C LYS A 837 9.18 -17.11 1.38
N CYS A 838 9.55 -18.40 1.41
CA CYS A 838 9.60 -19.30 0.26
C CYS A 838 8.59 -20.46 0.47
N PRO A 839 7.31 -20.33 0.08
CA PRO A 839 6.28 -21.35 0.29
C PRO A 839 6.63 -22.77 -0.17
N SER A 840 7.36 -22.92 -1.29
CA SER A 840 7.73 -24.21 -1.86
C SER A 840 8.92 -24.88 -1.15
N ALA A 841 9.51 -24.23 -0.13
CA ALA A 841 10.66 -24.73 0.62
C ALA A 841 10.31 -25.05 2.08
N SER A 842 10.85 -26.15 2.61
CA SER A 842 10.98 -26.40 4.05
C SER A 842 12.45 -26.46 4.41
N LEU A 843 12.95 -25.58 5.28
CA LEU A 843 14.32 -25.70 5.79
C LEU A 843 14.36 -26.73 6.90
N ASP A 844 14.59 -27.98 6.51
CA ASP A 844 14.59 -29.11 7.45
C ASP A 844 16.00 -29.34 8.05
N TYR A 845 17.07 -29.03 7.30
CA TYR A 845 18.45 -29.23 7.74
C TYR A 845 19.40 -28.06 7.43
N VAL A 846 20.33 -27.80 8.36
CA VAL A 846 21.47 -26.90 8.18
C VAL A 846 22.77 -27.67 8.48
N VAL A 847 23.69 -27.69 7.51
CA VAL A 847 25.02 -28.31 7.64
C VAL A 847 26.07 -27.21 7.69
N GLU A 848 26.80 -27.10 8.80
CA GLU A 848 27.83 -26.06 8.99
C GLU A 848 29.14 -26.66 9.55
N PRO A 849 30.05 -27.14 8.66
CA PRO A 849 31.24 -27.88 9.06
C PRO A 849 32.26 -27.08 9.87
N TRP A 850 32.29 -25.75 9.74
CA TRP A 850 33.25 -24.92 10.47
C TRP A 850 32.72 -24.53 11.85
N PHE A 851 31.59 -23.84 11.92
CA PHE A 851 31.08 -23.32 13.20
C PHE A 851 30.49 -24.40 14.13
N MET A 852 30.09 -25.57 13.61
CA MET A 852 29.77 -26.73 14.46
C MET A 852 30.96 -27.69 14.65
N GLY A 853 32.08 -27.44 13.95
CA GLY A 853 33.28 -28.25 13.99
C GLY A 853 34.45 -27.49 14.63
N ALA A 854 35.58 -27.42 13.93
CA ALA A 854 36.82 -26.85 14.44
C ALA A 854 36.77 -25.35 14.79
N GLY A 855 35.73 -24.63 14.36
CA GLY A 855 35.46 -23.23 14.66
C GLY A 855 34.50 -22.98 15.83
N GLY A 856 33.92 -24.01 16.45
CA GLY A 856 32.85 -23.86 17.45
C GLY A 856 33.27 -23.06 18.71
N ASP A 857 34.51 -23.20 19.16
CA ASP A 857 35.03 -22.47 20.33
C ASP A 857 35.32 -20.97 20.05
N SER A 858 35.28 -20.54 18.78
CA SER A 858 35.42 -19.13 18.42
C SER A 858 34.17 -18.34 18.81
N ASP A 859 34.29 -17.01 18.98
CA ASP A 859 33.14 -16.20 19.39
C ASP A 859 32.00 -16.24 18.35
N ALA A 860 32.34 -16.22 17.06
CA ALA A 860 31.37 -16.44 15.99
C ALA A 860 30.78 -17.88 15.96
N GLY A 861 31.50 -18.87 16.49
CA GLY A 861 30.99 -20.24 16.68
C GLY A 861 29.97 -20.35 17.82
N LYS A 862 30.19 -19.62 18.92
CA LYS A 862 29.22 -19.50 20.02
C LYS A 862 27.96 -18.77 19.58
N GLU A 863 28.10 -17.63 18.88
CA GLU A 863 26.97 -16.93 18.25
C GLU A 863 26.18 -17.86 17.30
N PHE A 864 26.87 -18.69 16.53
CA PHE A 864 26.23 -19.67 15.65
C PHE A 864 25.47 -20.75 16.44
N GLN A 865 26.06 -21.28 17.53
CA GLN A 865 25.39 -22.28 18.38
C GLN A 865 24.15 -21.70 19.06
N GLU A 866 24.20 -20.47 19.57
CA GLU A 866 23.05 -19.78 20.17
C GLU A 866 21.91 -19.61 19.15
N TRP A 867 22.23 -19.20 17.92
CA TRP A 867 21.25 -19.13 16.83
C TRP A 867 20.72 -20.51 16.40
N ALA A 868 21.58 -21.53 16.38
CA ALA A 868 21.18 -22.90 16.03
C ALA A 868 20.19 -23.48 17.05
N ASP A 869 20.48 -23.35 18.35
CA ASP A 869 19.61 -23.79 19.45
C ASP A 869 18.23 -23.09 19.39
N ASP A 870 18.22 -21.77 19.14
CA ASP A 870 17.00 -20.98 18.99
C ASP A 870 16.17 -21.41 17.76
N ALA A 871 16.83 -21.64 16.62
CA ALA A 871 16.20 -22.12 15.40
C ALA A 871 15.63 -23.54 15.55
N GLU A 872 16.39 -24.46 16.17
CA GLU A 872 15.93 -25.80 16.53
C GLU A 872 14.69 -25.74 17.41
N GLN A 873 14.68 -24.87 18.42
CA GLN A 873 13.58 -24.75 19.39
C GLN A 873 12.33 -24.12 18.78
N LYS A 874 12.46 -23.03 18.01
CA LYS A 874 11.33 -22.26 17.46
C LYS A 874 10.73 -22.90 16.21
N HIS A 875 11.57 -23.43 15.32
CA HIS A 875 11.14 -23.89 13.99
C HIS A 875 11.19 -25.41 13.87
N GLY A 876 12.12 -26.09 14.56
CA GLY A 876 12.28 -27.55 14.50
C GLY A 876 13.32 -28.04 13.51
N VAL A 877 13.96 -27.14 12.75
CA VAL A 877 15.11 -27.40 11.86
C VAL A 877 16.22 -28.16 12.61
N LYS A 878 17.02 -28.96 11.90
CA LYS A 878 18.08 -29.79 12.48
C LYS A 878 19.46 -29.37 12.01
N PHE A 879 20.42 -29.27 12.93
CA PHE A 879 21.79 -28.88 12.61
C PHE A 879 22.75 -30.08 12.58
N ALA A 880 23.72 -30.07 11.67
CA ALA A 880 24.70 -31.13 11.47
C ALA A 880 26.10 -30.59 11.10
N VAL A 881 27.13 -31.34 11.49
CA VAL A 881 28.53 -31.00 11.13
C VAL A 881 28.84 -31.45 9.70
N SER A 882 28.31 -32.61 9.28
CA SER A 882 28.53 -33.18 7.96
C SER A 882 27.23 -33.51 7.23
N LEU A 883 27.28 -33.47 5.90
CA LEU A 883 26.28 -34.08 5.03
C LEU A 883 26.13 -35.59 5.31
N ASP A 884 27.16 -36.24 5.89
CA ASP A 884 27.10 -37.63 6.33
C ASP A 884 26.09 -37.92 7.45
N ASP A 885 25.79 -36.93 8.29
CA ASP A 885 24.90 -37.08 9.45
C ASP A 885 23.41 -37.01 9.07
N LEU A 886 23.10 -36.66 7.81
CA LEU A 886 21.73 -36.50 7.34
C LEU A 886 21.01 -37.84 7.14
N PRO A 887 19.72 -37.94 7.53
CA PRO A 887 18.90 -39.10 7.21
C PRO A 887 18.60 -39.15 5.69
N PRO A 888 18.10 -40.29 5.18
CA PRO A 888 17.53 -40.36 3.84
C PRO A 888 16.40 -39.32 3.65
N PRO A 889 16.30 -38.68 2.48
CA PRO A 889 15.28 -37.66 2.22
C PRO A 889 13.86 -38.23 2.34
N GLN A 890 12.95 -37.42 2.89
CA GLN A 890 11.53 -37.73 3.05
C GLN A 890 10.65 -37.06 1.97
N ALA A 891 11.16 -36.03 1.31
CA ALA A 891 10.59 -35.37 0.14
C ALA A 891 11.70 -35.08 -0.90
N PRO A 892 11.40 -34.57 -2.12
CA PRO A 892 12.43 -34.15 -3.08
C PRO A 892 13.41 -33.16 -2.42
N ARG A 893 14.69 -33.51 -2.42
CA ARG A 893 15.72 -32.80 -1.63
C ARG A 893 16.44 -31.76 -2.47
N LEU A 894 16.38 -30.51 -2.02
CA LEU A 894 17.15 -29.39 -2.56
C LEU A 894 18.36 -29.14 -1.66
N ALA A 895 19.57 -29.27 -2.20
CA ALA A 895 20.76 -28.78 -1.52
C ALA A 895 20.99 -27.30 -1.89
N LEU A 896 21.00 -26.41 -0.89
CA LEU A 896 21.37 -25.01 -1.05
C LEU A 896 22.81 -24.84 -0.55
N ILE A 897 23.76 -24.77 -1.48
CA ILE A 897 25.19 -24.67 -1.18
C ILE A 897 25.58 -23.18 -1.15
N SER A 898 25.87 -22.67 0.04
CA SER A 898 26.37 -21.31 0.31
C SER A 898 27.73 -21.31 1.02
N GLY A 899 28.48 -22.40 0.87
CA GLY A 899 29.83 -22.57 1.41
C GLY A 899 30.87 -21.64 0.76
N ARG A 900 32.13 -21.78 1.20
CA ARG A 900 33.25 -21.08 0.56
C ARG A 900 33.42 -21.64 -0.85
N THR A 901 33.71 -20.78 -1.83
CA THR A 901 33.88 -21.16 -3.24
C THR A 901 34.84 -22.34 -3.46
N ALA A 902 35.90 -22.46 -2.65
CA ALA A 902 36.86 -23.57 -2.73
C ALA A 902 36.34 -24.91 -2.14
N ASP A 903 35.34 -24.88 -1.27
CA ASP A 903 34.68 -26.07 -0.72
C ASP A 903 33.54 -26.57 -1.62
N ASN A 904 32.91 -25.68 -2.39
CA ASN A 904 31.72 -25.97 -3.21
C ASN A 904 31.83 -27.21 -4.12
N PRO A 905 32.96 -27.52 -4.80
CA PRO A 905 33.07 -28.76 -5.58
C PRO A 905 32.84 -30.02 -4.73
N ARG A 906 33.47 -30.08 -3.56
CA ARG A 906 33.31 -31.18 -2.60
C ARG A 906 31.88 -31.22 -2.02
N LEU A 907 31.34 -30.07 -1.66
CA LEU A 907 29.98 -29.97 -1.10
C LEU A 907 28.90 -30.40 -2.11
N LEU A 908 29.12 -30.18 -3.41
CA LEU A 908 28.25 -30.67 -4.48
C LEU A 908 28.31 -32.20 -4.58
N THR A 909 29.51 -32.79 -4.64
CA THR A 909 29.70 -34.26 -4.60
C THR A 909 29.00 -34.90 -3.40
N GLU A 910 29.22 -34.34 -2.20
CA GLU A 910 28.61 -34.84 -0.97
C GLU A 910 27.07 -34.67 -0.99
N SER A 911 26.55 -33.57 -1.53
CA SER A 911 25.10 -33.33 -1.62
C SER A 911 24.40 -34.31 -2.58
N ILE A 912 25.00 -34.58 -3.74
CA ILE A 912 24.53 -35.59 -4.70
C ILE A 912 24.55 -36.98 -4.03
N ALA A 913 25.64 -37.34 -3.34
CA ALA A 913 25.75 -38.61 -2.62
C ALA A 913 24.72 -38.76 -1.47
N LYS A 914 24.11 -37.66 -1.01
CA LYS A 914 23.02 -37.63 -0.01
C LYS A 914 21.64 -37.42 -0.60
N GLY A 915 21.48 -37.69 -1.89
CA GLY A 915 20.18 -37.77 -2.55
C GLY A 915 19.52 -36.43 -2.82
N ALA A 916 20.30 -35.35 -2.93
CA ALA A 916 19.80 -34.12 -3.53
C ALA A 916 19.41 -34.38 -5.00
N THR A 917 18.20 -33.98 -5.39
CA THR A 917 17.69 -34.11 -6.76
C THR A 917 17.87 -32.81 -7.56
N CYS A 918 18.02 -31.68 -6.85
CA CYS A 918 18.38 -30.38 -7.39
C CYS A 918 19.38 -29.70 -6.44
N VAL A 919 20.24 -28.85 -6.98
CA VAL A 919 21.19 -28.02 -6.22
C VAL A 919 20.95 -26.54 -6.55
N TYR A 920 20.74 -25.71 -5.53
CA TYR A 920 20.97 -24.27 -5.60
C TYR A 920 22.45 -24.06 -5.24
N LEU A 921 23.24 -23.45 -6.12
CA LEU A 921 24.67 -23.21 -5.91
C LEU A 921 24.98 -21.71 -5.91
N GLU A 922 25.51 -21.19 -4.80
CA GLU A 922 25.91 -19.78 -4.71
C GLU A 922 27.06 -19.42 -5.64
N LYS A 923 27.10 -18.14 -6.02
CA LYS A 923 28.09 -17.59 -6.95
C LYS A 923 29.51 -17.56 -6.34
N PRO A 924 30.57 -17.72 -7.15
CA PRO A 924 30.61 -18.02 -8.58
C PRO A 924 30.57 -19.53 -8.89
N GLY A 925 30.07 -20.37 -7.97
CA GLY A 925 30.09 -21.83 -8.10
C GLY A 925 31.42 -22.44 -7.67
N ALA A 926 32.51 -22.15 -8.39
CA ALA A 926 33.85 -22.71 -8.14
C ALA A 926 34.98 -21.69 -8.40
N PRO A 927 36.23 -21.94 -7.94
CA PRO A 927 37.35 -21.01 -8.11
C PRO A 927 37.81 -20.87 -9.57
N THR A 928 37.76 -21.97 -10.32
CA THR A 928 38.18 -22.04 -11.73
C THR A 928 37.07 -22.58 -12.64
N VAL A 929 37.15 -22.22 -13.93
CA VAL A 929 36.30 -22.80 -14.98
C VAL A 929 36.40 -24.33 -15.01
N THR A 930 37.60 -24.89 -14.85
CA THR A 930 37.82 -26.34 -14.90
C THR A 930 37.11 -27.08 -13.77
N GLU A 931 37.13 -26.54 -12.55
CA GLU A 931 36.39 -27.12 -11.42
C GLU A 931 34.87 -27.01 -11.65
N LEU A 932 34.38 -25.87 -12.13
CA LEU A 932 32.95 -25.69 -12.40
C LEU A 932 32.43 -26.59 -13.54
N GLN A 933 33.25 -26.81 -14.57
CA GLN A 933 32.97 -27.79 -15.64
C GLN A 933 32.96 -29.23 -15.13
N GLN A 934 33.83 -29.57 -14.18
CA GLN A 934 33.83 -30.89 -13.54
C GLN A 934 32.58 -31.08 -12.66
N MET A 935 32.15 -30.05 -11.92
CA MET A 935 30.89 -30.04 -11.15
C MET A 935 29.66 -30.18 -12.06
N GLN A 936 29.64 -29.46 -13.20
CA GLN A 936 28.58 -29.60 -14.21
C GLN A 936 28.48 -31.04 -14.68
N LYS A 937 29.61 -31.62 -15.11
CA LYS A 937 29.63 -32.99 -15.62
C LYS A 937 29.20 -34.00 -14.55
N GLU A 938 29.65 -33.83 -13.30
CA GLU A 938 29.28 -34.72 -12.21
C GLU A 938 27.78 -34.70 -11.91
N ALA A 939 27.16 -33.52 -11.95
CA ALA A 939 25.73 -33.37 -11.80
C ALA A 939 24.95 -33.96 -13.00
N GLU A 940 25.43 -33.76 -14.23
CA GLU A 940 24.90 -34.39 -15.45
C GLU A 940 24.98 -35.93 -15.38
N ASP A 941 26.14 -36.49 -15.01
CA ASP A 941 26.37 -37.93 -14.83
C ASP A 941 25.47 -38.53 -13.71
N ALA A 942 25.06 -37.71 -12.74
CA ALA A 942 24.16 -38.07 -11.65
C ALA A 942 22.67 -37.80 -11.92
N ASN A 943 22.32 -37.15 -13.05
CA ASN A 943 20.98 -36.62 -13.33
C ASN A 943 20.45 -35.71 -12.19
N VAL A 944 21.27 -34.76 -11.76
CA VAL A 944 20.95 -33.71 -10.78
C VAL A 944 21.04 -32.35 -11.47
N GLU A 945 20.00 -31.53 -11.37
CA GLU A 945 20.04 -30.19 -11.95
C GLU A 945 20.72 -29.19 -11.01
N VAL A 946 21.58 -28.32 -11.54
CA VAL A 946 22.31 -27.30 -10.77
C VAL A 946 21.91 -25.91 -11.26
N LEU A 947 21.20 -25.21 -10.40
CA LEU A 947 20.67 -23.87 -10.60
C LEU A 947 21.45 -22.88 -9.73
N MET A 948 21.76 -21.72 -10.28
CA MET A 948 22.78 -20.82 -9.76
C MET A 948 22.18 -19.63 -9.01
N GLY A 949 22.82 -19.23 -7.91
CA GLY A 949 22.48 -18.06 -7.09
C GLY A 949 22.70 -16.69 -7.76
N TYR A 950 22.68 -16.61 -9.10
CA TYR A 950 22.69 -15.34 -9.83
C TYR A 950 21.31 -14.66 -9.75
N ASN A 951 20.91 -14.23 -8.55
CA ASN A 951 19.67 -13.51 -8.25
C ASN A 951 19.35 -12.37 -9.24
N LYS A 952 20.35 -11.64 -9.74
CA LYS A 952 20.18 -10.58 -10.73
C LYS A 952 19.47 -11.05 -12.02
N ASN A 953 19.53 -12.32 -12.37
CA ASN A 953 18.79 -12.86 -13.52
C ASN A 953 17.26 -12.76 -13.39
N VAL A 954 16.71 -12.84 -12.16
CA VAL A 954 15.26 -12.77 -11.91
C VAL A 954 14.80 -11.38 -11.44
N CYS A 955 15.72 -10.44 -11.21
CA CYS A 955 15.45 -9.12 -10.66
C CYS A 955 14.40 -8.30 -11.44
N LYS A 956 13.60 -7.52 -10.69
CA LYS A 956 12.72 -6.48 -11.22
C LYS A 956 13.46 -5.55 -12.20
N TYR A 957 14.60 -4.99 -11.80
CA TYR A 957 15.30 -3.95 -12.57
C TYR A 957 15.82 -4.44 -13.92
N VAL A 958 16.38 -5.67 -13.98
CA VAL A 958 16.85 -6.29 -15.23
C VAL A 958 15.69 -6.51 -16.19
N ARG A 959 14.61 -7.15 -15.70
CA ARG A 959 13.42 -7.42 -16.52
C ARG A 959 12.80 -6.13 -17.04
N LYS A 960 12.60 -5.12 -16.19
CA LYS A 960 12.04 -3.81 -16.58
C LYS A 960 12.89 -3.08 -17.61
N THR A 961 14.22 -3.11 -17.45
CA THR A 961 15.16 -2.49 -18.40
C THR A 961 15.10 -3.17 -19.76
N ARG A 962 15.09 -4.51 -19.80
CA ARG A 962 14.96 -5.28 -21.05
C ARG A 962 13.58 -5.09 -21.71
N GLU A 963 12.49 -5.09 -20.94
CA GLU A 963 11.13 -4.77 -21.39
C GLU A 963 11.03 -3.35 -22.00
N PHE A 964 11.82 -2.40 -21.49
CA PHE A 964 11.88 -1.03 -22.03
C PHE A 964 12.73 -0.97 -23.29
N ALA A 965 13.96 -1.49 -23.28
CA ALA A 965 14.88 -1.48 -24.42
C ALA A 965 14.28 -2.19 -25.65
N ALA A 966 13.58 -3.31 -25.46
CA ALA A 966 12.88 -4.02 -26.53
C ALA A 966 11.79 -3.18 -27.23
N LYS A 967 11.27 -2.13 -26.59
CA LYS A 967 10.30 -1.18 -27.16
C LYS A 967 10.95 0.04 -27.83
N HIS A 968 12.27 0.18 -27.71
CA HIS A 968 13.05 1.31 -28.24
C HIS A 968 14.18 0.79 -29.13
N PRO A 969 13.90 0.43 -30.41
CA PRO A 969 14.90 -0.09 -31.33
C PRO A 969 16.08 0.88 -31.52
N GLY A 970 17.31 0.35 -31.44
CA GLY A 970 18.53 1.17 -31.50
C GLY A 970 18.89 1.85 -30.17
N SER A 971 18.20 1.53 -29.07
CA SER A 971 18.64 1.88 -27.72
C SER A 971 19.74 0.95 -27.21
N HIS A 972 20.55 1.43 -26.26
CA HIS A 972 21.69 0.72 -25.68
C HIS A 972 21.54 0.58 -24.16
N VAL A 973 21.81 -0.62 -23.63
CA VAL A 973 21.62 -0.96 -22.21
C VAL A 973 22.95 -0.96 -21.46
N THR A 974 22.98 -0.33 -20.29
CA THR A 974 24.09 -0.44 -19.33
C THR A 974 23.58 -1.00 -18.01
N PHE A 975 24.18 -2.09 -17.53
CA PHE A 975 23.98 -2.57 -16.15
C PHE A 975 25.06 -1.98 -15.24
N VAL A 976 24.66 -1.50 -14.06
CA VAL A 976 25.54 -0.84 -13.09
C VAL A 976 25.46 -1.55 -11.74
N SER A 977 26.59 -2.09 -11.29
CA SER A 977 26.74 -2.65 -9.95
C SER A 977 27.64 -1.75 -9.10
N ASN A 978 27.16 -1.36 -7.93
CA ASN A 978 27.93 -0.55 -6.99
C ASN A 978 28.13 -1.30 -5.68
N ASN A 979 29.28 -1.07 -5.02
CA ASN A 979 29.51 -1.40 -3.63
C ASN A 979 29.79 -0.12 -2.82
N ALA A 980 29.67 -0.22 -1.51
CA ALA A 980 29.87 0.88 -0.57
C ALA A 980 31.22 0.77 0.17
N TYR A 981 32.32 0.43 -0.52
CA TYR A 981 33.65 0.54 0.07
C TYR A 981 34.05 2.01 0.20
N GLU A 982 34.75 2.34 1.28
CA GLU A 982 35.39 3.64 1.40
C GLU A 982 36.47 3.78 0.32
N ASN A 983 36.56 4.95 -0.31
CA ASN A 983 37.58 5.21 -1.32
C ASN A 983 38.92 5.57 -0.66
N THR A 984 39.48 4.60 0.05
CA THR A 984 40.75 4.69 0.80
C THR A 984 41.66 3.51 0.44
N PRO A 985 43.00 3.69 0.42
CA PRO A 985 43.95 2.61 0.16
C PRO A 985 43.77 1.40 1.08
N GLU A 986 43.40 1.63 2.34
CA GLU A 986 43.22 0.60 3.36
C GLU A 986 41.95 -0.23 3.10
N SER A 987 40.83 0.43 2.80
CA SER A 987 39.54 -0.25 2.52
C SER A 987 39.58 -0.98 1.19
N LEU A 988 40.15 -0.37 0.15
CA LEU A 988 40.33 -1.01 -1.16
C LEU A 988 41.41 -2.11 -1.12
N GLY A 989 42.48 -1.95 -0.34
CA GLY A 989 43.52 -2.97 -0.14
C GLY A 989 42.99 -4.23 0.54
N GLU A 990 42.18 -4.08 1.61
CA GLU A 990 41.42 -5.19 2.19
C GLU A 990 40.49 -5.83 1.17
N CYS A 991 39.77 -5.01 0.40
CA CYS A 991 38.82 -5.46 -0.59
C CYS A 991 39.48 -6.20 -1.77
N PHE A 992 40.74 -5.87 -2.10
CA PHE A 992 41.54 -6.55 -3.13
C PHE A 992 42.13 -7.87 -2.60
N GLU A 993 42.58 -7.92 -1.34
CA GLU A 993 43.10 -9.15 -0.73
C GLU A 993 41.99 -10.18 -0.47
N ARG A 994 40.87 -9.75 0.11
CA ARG A 994 39.73 -10.64 0.41
C ARG A 994 39.10 -11.21 -0.85
N ASN A 995 39.07 -10.42 -1.93
CA ASN A 995 38.46 -10.77 -3.20
C ASN A 995 39.54 -10.91 -4.30
N ALA A 996 40.61 -11.65 -4.00
CA ALA A 996 41.79 -11.80 -4.86
C ALA A 996 41.52 -12.50 -6.22
N GLU A 997 40.32 -13.05 -6.43
CA GLU A 997 39.82 -13.49 -7.72
C GLU A 997 39.49 -12.34 -8.70
N GLY A 998 39.45 -11.10 -8.20
CA GLY A 998 39.29 -9.87 -8.98
C GLY A 998 37.83 -9.44 -9.18
N MET A 999 37.63 -8.15 -9.49
CA MET A 999 36.31 -7.50 -9.56
C MET A 999 35.33 -8.23 -10.48
N LEU A 1000 35.78 -8.72 -11.64
CA LEU A 1000 34.88 -9.39 -12.59
C LEU A 1000 34.37 -10.75 -12.11
N LYS A 1001 35.14 -11.46 -11.27
CA LYS A 1001 34.73 -12.75 -10.68
C LYS A 1001 33.95 -12.59 -9.39
N ASN A 1002 34.30 -11.59 -8.57
CA ASN A 1002 33.69 -11.38 -7.27
C ASN A 1002 32.40 -10.54 -7.33
N MET A 1003 32.45 -9.42 -8.03
CA MET A 1003 31.45 -8.35 -8.00
C MET A 1003 30.60 -8.34 -9.27
N ALA A 1004 31.20 -8.07 -10.43
CA ALA A 1004 30.48 -7.92 -11.70
C ALA A 1004 30.04 -9.27 -12.33
N ILE A 1005 30.26 -10.39 -11.64
CA ILE A 1005 29.91 -11.74 -12.13
C ILE A 1005 28.41 -11.89 -12.37
N HIS A 1006 27.57 -11.20 -11.57
CA HIS A 1006 26.12 -11.22 -11.78
C HIS A 1006 25.75 -10.50 -13.09
N GLU A 1007 26.32 -9.32 -13.36
CA GLU A 1007 26.15 -8.60 -14.63
C GLU A 1007 26.65 -9.42 -15.82
N LEU A 1008 27.80 -10.10 -15.69
CA LEU A 1008 28.28 -11.02 -16.71
C LEU A 1008 27.31 -12.18 -16.96
N ALA A 1009 26.64 -12.69 -15.91
CA ALA A 1009 25.61 -13.72 -16.06
C ALA A 1009 24.38 -13.19 -16.83
N LEU A 1010 23.99 -11.92 -16.65
CA LEU A 1010 22.95 -11.26 -17.48
C LEU A 1010 23.35 -11.21 -18.95
N LEU A 1011 24.61 -10.88 -19.22
CA LEU A 1011 25.19 -10.79 -20.56
C LEU A 1011 25.15 -12.15 -21.27
N VAL A 1012 25.58 -13.22 -20.60
CA VAL A 1012 25.50 -14.59 -21.12
C VAL A 1012 24.05 -15.00 -21.34
N SER A 1013 23.19 -14.79 -20.34
CA SER A 1013 21.79 -15.27 -20.35
C SER A 1013 20.89 -14.55 -21.36
N PHE A 1014 21.16 -13.27 -21.65
CA PHE A 1014 20.20 -12.41 -22.34
C PHE A 1014 20.74 -11.63 -23.54
N TYR A 1015 22.07 -11.60 -23.75
CA TYR A 1015 22.71 -10.85 -24.83
C TYR A 1015 23.59 -11.72 -25.74
N ASP A 1016 23.52 -13.04 -25.61
CA ASP A 1016 24.28 -14.00 -26.43
C ASP A 1016 25.80 -13.81 -26.28
N VAL A 1017 26.27 -13.37 -25.10
CA VAL A 1017 27.70 -13.19 -24.82
C VAL A 1017 28.33 -14.54 -24.47
N SER A 1018 29.34 -14.93 -25.23
CA SER A 1018 30.26 -16.05 -24.92
C SER A 1018 31.67 -15.68 -25.37
N VAL A 1019 32.70 -16.35 -24.87
CA VAL A 1019 34.09 -16.15 -25.31
C VAL A 1019 34.23 -16.35 -26.84
N GLU A 1020 33.50 -17.30 -27.41
CA GLU A 1020 33.45 -17.54 -28.84
C GLU A 1020 32.63 -16.49 -29.61
N ASN A 1021 31.64 -15.85 -28.98
CA ASN A 1021 30.74 -14.91 -29.65
C ASN A 1021 31.10 -13.42 -29.45
N ILE A 1022 32.01 -13.07 -28.52
CA ILE A 1022 32.55 -11.71 -28.42
C ILE A 1022 33.30 -11.35 -29.71
N ALA A 1023 32.91 -10.23 -30.33
CA ALA A 1023 33.61 -9.63 -31.46
C ALA A 1023 34.57 -8.53 -30.99
N GLU A 1024 34.12 -7.69 -30.06
CA GLU A 1024 34.84 -6.52 -29.58
C GLU A 1024 34.50 -6.26 -28.10
N VAL A 1025 35.48 -5.77 -27.35
CA VAL A 1025 35.31 -5.25 -26.00
C VAL A 1025 36.08 -3.93 -25.88
N THR A 1026 35.42 -2.90 -25.36
CA THR A 1026 35.97 -1.55 -25.27
C THR A 1026 35.76 -1.00 -23.87
N ALA A 1027 36.85 -0.70 -23.17
CA ALA A 1027 36.84 -0.03 -21.87
C ALA A 1027 36.59 1.48 -22.02
N ASP A 1028 35.70 2.01 -21.19
CA ASP A 1028 35.52 3.44 -20.99
C ASP A 1028 36.68 3.96 -20.13
N LYS A 1029 37.69 4.54 -20.76
CA LYS A 1029 38.91 5.04 -20.10
C LYS A 1029 38.70 6.32 -19.29
N GLU A 1030 37.57 7.01 -19.44
CA GLU A 1030 37.25 8.20 -18.63
C GLU A 1030 36.65 7.79 -17.30
N PHE A 1031 35.80 6.76 -17.30
CA PHE A 1031 35.24 6.20 -16.07
C PHE A 1031 36.23 5.30 -15.32
N SER A 1032 36.92 4.40 -16.01
CA SER A 1032 37.59 3.24 -15.41
C SER A 1032 38.98 3.52 -14.84
N SER A 1033 39.37 2.77 -13.82
CA SER A 1033 40.72 2.80 -13.25
C SER A 1033 41.17 1.45 -12.68
N MET A 1034 42.47 1.34 -12.44
CA MET A 1034 43.11 0.23 -11.74
C MET A 1034 44.04 0.79 -10.68
N GLN A 1035 44.14 0.09 -9.56
CA GLN A 1035 45.06 0.44 -8.48
C GLN A 1035 45.94 -0.75 -8.13
N THR A 1036 47.10 -0.50 -7.51
CA THR A 1036 47.91 -1.53 -6.85
C THR A 1036 48.06 -1.13 -5.39
N LEU A 1037 47.52 -1.94 -4.48
CA LEU A 1037 47.37 -1.61 -3.08
C LEU A 1037 47.83 -2.77 -2.19
N PRO A 1038 48.51 -2.52 -1.06
CA PRO A 1038 48.82 -3.55 -0.08
C PRO A 1038 47.56 -3.94 0.69
N GLY A 1039 47.29 -5.24 0.77
CA GLY A 1039 46.24 -5.78 1.64
C GLY A 1039 46.68 -5.94 3.10
N PRO A 1040 45.79 -6.40 3.99
CA PRO A 1040 46.09 -6.65 5.41
C PRO A 1040 47.28 -7.60 5.67
N SER A 1041 47.62 -8.49 4.72
CA SER A 1041 48.83 -9.33 4.78
C SER A 1041 50.13 -8.57 4.48
N GLY A 1042 50.05 -7.31 4.03
CA GLY A 1042 51.18 -6.52 3.52
C GLY A 1042 51.61 -6.90 2.10
N LYS A 1043 50.86 -7.78 1.42
CA LYS A 1043 51.09 -8.14 0.02
C LYS A 1043 50.34 -7.19 -0.92
N ASP A 1044 50.99 -6.76 -2.00
CA ASP A 1044 50.36 -5.95 -3.04
C ASP A 1044 49.39 -6.78 -3.91
N TYR A 1045 48.24 -6.18 -4.21
CA TYR A 1045 47.23 -6.69 -5.14
C TYR A 1045 46.92 -5.62 -6.19
N THR A 1046 46.83 -6.01 -7.46
CA THR A 1046 46.48 -5.12 -8.58
C THR A 1046 45.13 -5.52 -9.14
N ASP A 1047 44.14 -4.64 -9.06
CA ASP A 1047 42.80 -4.85 -9.62
C ASP A 1047 42.09 -3.52 -9.95
N PHE A 1048 40.91 -3.61 -10.56
CA PHE A 1048 40.00 -2.49 -10.76
C PHE A 1048 39.38 -2.03 -9.43
N ASP A 1049 39.46 -0.72 -9.16
CA ASP A 1049 38.60 -0.04 -8.19
C ASP A 1049 37.24 0.32 -8.82
N LYS A 1050 37.26 0.69 -10.11
CA LYS A 1050 36.06 0.86 -10.95
C LYS A 1050 36.34 0.55 -12.43
N ILE A 1051 35.38 -0.05 -13.11
CA ILE A 1051 35.46 -0.42 -14.53
C ILE A 1051 34.13 -0.15 -15.22
N LYS A 1052 34.18 0.33 -16.47
CA LYS A 1052 33.04 0.34 -17.38
C LYS A 1052 33.51 -0.11 -18.74
N PHE A 1053 32.76 -1.01 -19.37
CA PHE A 1053 33.09 -1.54 -20.68
C PHE A 1053 31.83 -1.90 -21.47
N THR A 1054 31.96 -1.87 -22.80
CA THR A 1054 30.95 -2.34 -23.74
C THR A 1054 31.43 -3.63 -24.39
N ILE A 1055 30.55 -4.62 -24.50
CA ILE A 1055 30.76 -5.82 -25.31
C ILE A 1055 29.87 -5.75 -26.54
N LYS A 1056 30.45 -6.09 -27.68
CA LYS A 1056 29.75 -6.31 -28.94
C LYS A 1056 29.95 -7.75 -29.37
N THR A 1057 28.85 -8.45 -29.66
CA THR A 1057 28.88 -9.84 -30.15
C THR A 1057 28.98 -9.90 -31.68
N LYS A 1058 29.43 -11.04 -32.21
CA LYS A 1058 29.50 -11.29 -33.66
C LYS A 1058 28.11 -11.30 -34.32
N ASN A 1059 27.07 -11.60 -33.53
CA ASN A 1059 25.68 -11.56 -33.95
C ASN A 1059 25.04 -10.16 -33.87
N GLY A 1060 25.79 -9.14 -33.42
CA GLY A 1060 25.38 -7.73 -33.45
C GLY A 1060 24.70 -7.21 -32.19
N ASN A 1061 24.55 -8.02 -31.13
CA ASN A 1061 24.12 -7.53 -29.82
C ASN A 1061 25.22 -6.66 -29.20
N GLU A 1062 24.81 -5.59 -28.52
CA GLU A 1062 25.71 -4.63 -27.85
C GLU A 1062 25.14 -4.27 -26.47
N VAL A 1063 25.98 -4.27 -25.45
CA VAL A 1063 25.59 -4.07 -24.04
C VAL A 1063 26.78 -3.66 -23.20
N SER A 1064 26.57 -2.80 -22.20
CA SER A 1064 27.62 -2.35 -21.28
C SER A 1064 27.43 -2.86 -19.85
N VAL A 1065 28.55 -3.00 -19.16
CA VAL A 1065 28.63 -3.21 -17.71
C VAL A 1065 29.47 -2.09 -17.11
N GLN A 1066 29.00 -1.54 -15.99
CA GLN A 1066 29.75 -0.65 -15.11
C GLN A 1066 29.78 -1.28 -13.71
N ALA A 1067 30.96 -1.34 -13.09
CA ALA A 1067 31.13 -1.76 -11.71
C ALA A 1067 32.04 -0.79 -10.96
N ASP A 1068 31.63 -0.37 -9.76
CA ASP A 1068 32.36 0.60 -8.93
C ASP A 1068 32.39 0.14 -7.48
N ARG A 1069 33.57 -0.16 -6.94
CA ARG A 1069 33.72 -0.62 -5.54
C ARG A 1069 33.29 0.46 -4.54
N CYS A 1070 33.27 1.74 -4.93
CA CYS A 1070 32.96 2.90 -4.11
C CYS A 1070 31.69 3.65 -4.57
N GLY A 1071 30.92 3.09 -5.51
CA GLY A 1071 29.75 3.73 -6.11
C GLY A 1071 28.50 3.82 -5.22
N GLY A 1072 28.52 3.24 -4.02
CA GLY A 1072 27.40 3.20 -3.07
C GLY A 1072 26.67 1.85 -3.03
N THR A 1073 25.55 1.80 -2.30
CA THR A 1073 24.77 0.55 -2.09
C THR A 1073 23.87 0.17 -3.26
N ASP A 1074 23.52 1.12 -4.11
CA ASP A 1074 22.41 0.99 -5.04
C ASP A 1074 22.92 0.58 -6.42
N SER A 1075 22.51 -0.59 -6.89
CA SER A 1075 22.70 -1.00 -8.29
C SER A 1075 21.57 -0.44 -9.16
N PHE A 1076 21.79 -0.28 -10.46
CA PHE A 1076 20.75 0.15 -11.38
C PHE A 1076 21.05 -0.33 -12.80
N ALA A 1077 20.11 -0.15 -13.71
CA ALA A 1077 20.39 -0.20 -15.15
C ALA A 1077 19.78 1.00 -15.86
N THR A 1078 20.43 1.40 -16.95
CA THR A 1078 19.99 2.50 -17.82
C THR A 1078 19.77 2.01 -19.23
N VAL A 1079 18.87 2.70 -19.94
CA VAL A 1079 18.71 2.62 -21.39
C VAL A 1079 19.02 4.00 -21.96
N THR A 1080 19.93 4.04 -22.91
CA THR A 1080 20.30 5.24 -23.67
C THR A 1080 19.74 5.13 -25.09
N ASP A 1081 19.38 6.25 -25.71
CA ASP A 1081 19.01 6.28 -27.12
C ASP A 1081 20.25 6.29 -28.04
N LYS A 1082 20.00 6.26 -29.35
CA LYS A 1082 21.01 6.33 -30.41
C LYS A 1082 21.92 7.58 -30.37
N ASP A 1083 21.48 8.63 -29.68
CA ASP A 1083 22.19 9.91 -29.55
C ASP A 1083 22.95 9.96 -28.20
N GLY A 1084 22.93 8.86 -27.43
CA GLY A 1084 23.61 8.69 -26.14
C GLY A 1084 22.84 9.25 -24.95
N SER A 1085 21.60 9.72 -25.14
CA SER A 1085 20.81 10.32 -24.06
C SER A 1085 20.12 9.24 -23.22
N GLU A 1086 20.19 9.34 -21.90
CA GLU A 1086 19.46 8.44 -21.00
C GLU A 1086 17.95 8.66 -21.14
N VAL A 1087 17.23 7.61 -21.53
CA VAL A 1087 15.76 7.61 -21.73
C VAL A 1087 15.02 6.74 -20.73
N PHE A 1088 15.73 5.91 -19.96
CA PHE A 1088 15.17 5.11 -18.87
C PHE A 1088 16.24 4.72 -17.86
N ARG A 1089 15.84 4.61 -16.59
CA ARG A 1089 16.63 4.08 -15.50
C ARG A 1089 15.74 3.31 -14.53
N TYR A 1090 16.23 2.22 -13.97
CA TYR A 1090 15.57 1.48 -12.89
C TYR A 1090 16.59 1.06 -11.84
N TYR A 1091 16.26 1.29 -10.56
CA TYR A 1091 17.14 1.05 -9.41
C TYR A 1091 16.86 -0.28 -8.71
N MET A 1092 17.85 -0.77 -7.98
CA MET A 1092 17.78 -1.87 -7.03
C MET A 1092 18.54 -1.42 -5.75
N PRO A 1093 17.85 -1.12 -4.64
CA PRO A 1093 16.41 -1.24 -4.43
C PRO A 1093 15.58 -0.16 -5.18
N ASP A 1094 14.37 -0.53 -5.61
CA ASP A 1094 13.35 0.44 -6.05
C ASP A 1094 12.62 1.08 -4.86
N GLU A 1095 11.62 1.94 -5.11
CA GLU A 1095 10.91 2.69 -4.06
C GLU A 1095 10.13 1.78 -3.09
N GLU A 1096 9.56 0.68 -3.58
CA GLU A 1096 8.89 -0.34 -2.76
C GLU A 1096 9.93 -1.11 -1.94
N ASP A 1097 11.03 -1.54 -2.59
CA ASP A 1097 12.08 -2.31 -1.93
C ASP A 1097 12.83 -1.48 -0.86
N ARG A 1098 12.93 -0.16 -1.00
CA ARG A 1098 13.59 0.73 -0.01
C ARG A 1098 12.93 0.74 1.37
N ALA A 1099 11.59 0.71 1.43
CA ALA A 1099 10.87 0.68 2.71
C ALA A 1099 11.16 -0.64 3.45
N MET A 1100 11.12 -1.76 2.74
CA MET A 1100 11.48 -3.07 3.27
C MET A 1100 12.97 -3.18 3.65
N VAL A 1101 13.88 -2.53 2.91
CA VAL A 1101 15.30 -2.44 3.30
C VAL A 1101 15.45 -1.77 4.67
N GLN A 1102 14.71 -0.68 4.94
CA GLN A 1102 14.74 -0.01 6.24
C GLN A 1102 14.18 -0.90 7.37
N GLU A 1103 13.05 -1.58 7.13
CA GLU A 1103 12.48 -2.56 8.07
C GLU A 1103 13.48 -3.66 8.43
N LEU A 1104 14.13 -4.25 7.41
CA LEU A 1104 15.11 -5.31 7.59
C LEU A 1104 16.41 -4.82 8.26
N GLN A 1105 16.84 -3.59 8.00
CA GLN A 1105 17.95 -2.95 8.72
C GLN A 1105 17.63 -2.74 10.21
N THR A 1106 16.40 -2.33 10.53
CA THR A 1106 15.96 -2.21 11.93
C THR A 1106 15.86 -3.58 12.62
N LYS A 1107 15.41 -4.61 11.89
CA LYS A 1107 15.25 -5.98 12.39
C LYS A 1107 16.59 -6.70 12.58
N TYR A 1108 17.59 -6.42 11.74
CA TYR A 1108 18.92 -7.05 11.78
C TYR A 1108 20.02 -5.98 11.72
N PRO A 1109 20.18 -5.12 12.75
CA PRO A 1109 21.02 -3.92 12.70
C PRO A 1109 22.52 -4.21 12.60
N THR A 1110 22.95 -5.43 12.85
CA THR A 1110 24.34 -5.90 12.72
C THR A 1110 24.60 -6.66 11.42
N ALA A 1111 23.58 -6.88 10.58
CA ALA A 1111 23.73 -7.66 9.36
C ALA A 1111 24.14 -6.81 8.15
N MET A 1112 24.83 -7.45 7.21
CA MET A 1112 25.43 -6.78 6.05
C MET A 1112 24.36 -6.10 5.19
N PRO A 1113 24.38 -4.76 4.97
CA PRO A 1113 23.28 -4.04 4.34
C PRO A 1113 22.86 -4.53 2.94
N TYR A 1114 23.80 -5.12 2.18
CA TYR A 1114 23.52 -5.64 0.84
C TYR A 1114 22.60 -6.86 0.82
N PHE A 1115 22.44 -7.57 1.95
CA PHE A 1115 21.47 -8.66 2.11
C PHE A 1115 20.05 -8.17 1.81
N PHE A 1116 19.69 -7.01 2.36
CA PHE A 1116 18.34 -6.46 2.31
C PHE A 1116 18.00 -5.89 0.94
N THR A 1117 18.97 -5.22 0.28
CA THR A 1117 18.79 -4.66 -1.08
C THR A 1117 18.49 -5.71 -2.15
N GLN A 1118 18.63 -6.99 -1.81
CA GLN A 1118 18.46 -8.16 -2.68
C GLN A 1118 17.50 -9.21 -2.06
N ASP A 1119 16.85 -8.92 -0.93
CA ASP A 1119 15.87 -9.81 -0.26
C ASP A 1119 14.83 -10.39 -1.23
N PRO A 1120 14.12 -9.59 -2.06
CA PRO A 1120 13.03 -10.12 -2.90
C PRO A 1120 13.55 -10.99 -4.04
N ASP A 1121 14.77 -10.75 -4.50
CA ASP A 1121 15.39 -11.50 -5.60
C ASP A 1121 15.89 -12.86 -5.11
N TYR A 1122 16.52 -12.92 -3.93
CA TYR A 1122 16.91 -14.19 -3.31
C TYR A 1122 15.70 -15.05 -2.92
N ILE A 1123 14.60 -14.44 -2.48
CA ILE A 1123 13.33 -15.14 -2.27
C ILE A 1123 12.81 -15.71 -3.61
N THR A 1124 12.84 -14.89 -4.67
CA THR A 1124 12.35 -15.30 -6.00
C THR A 1124 13.14 -16.48 -6.58
N VAL A 1125 14.48 -16.49 -6.49
CA VAL A 1125 15.27 -17.65 -6.96
C VAL A 1125 14.96 -18.89 -6.12
N LYS A 1126 15.01 -18.80 -4.79
CA LYS A 1126 14.79 -19.97 -3.93
C LYS A 1126 13.40 -20.56 -4.09
N GLU A 1127 12.37 -19.73 -4.23
CA GLU A 1127 11.01 -20.21 -4.49
C GLU A 1127 10.93 -20.95 -5.83
N ARG A 1128 11.50 -20.40 -6.91
CA ARG A 1128 11.53 -21.06 -8.23
C ARG A 1128 12.30 -22.38 -8.21
N VAL A 1129 13.46 -22.41 -7.55
CA VAL A 1129 14.30 -23.62 -7.46
C VAL A 1129 13.64 -24.69 -6.58
N ALA A 1130 13.02 -24.32 -5.46
CA ALA A 1130 12.29 -25.25 -4.61
C ALA A 1130 11.04 -25.80 -5.30
N HIS A 1131 10.25 -24.95 -5.97
CA HIS A 1131 9.09 -25.37 -6.77
C HIS A 1131 9.51 -26.31 -7.91
N HIS A 1132 10.57 -25.99 -8.65
CA HIS A 1132 11.17 -26.86 -9.65
C HIS A 1132 11.59 -28.23 -9.06
N THR A 1133 12.23 -28.24 -7.89
CA THR A 1133 12.68 -29.48 -7.23
C THR A 1133 11.51 -30.44 -6.93
N VAL A 1134 10.31 -29.91 -6.64
CA VAL A 1134 9.12 -30.70 -6.34
C VAL A 1134 8.34 -31.11 -7.61
N THR A 1135 8.23 -30.20 -8.58
CA THR A 1135 7.29 -30.35 -9.70
C THR A 1135 7.94 -30.76 -11.02
N GLY A 1136 9.25 -30.50 -11.19
CA GLY A 1136 9.94 -30.57 -12.47
C GLY A 1136 9.57 -29.45 -13.45
N GLU A 1137 8.77 -28.46 -13.04
CA GLU A 1137 8.49 -27.27 -13.87
C GLU A 1137 9.75 -26.39 -13.98
N GLU A 1138 9.95 -25.73 -15.13
CA GLU A 1138 11.14 -24.91 -15.39
C GLU A 1138 11.26 -23.76 -14.39
N ALA A 1139 12.42 -23.62 -13.76
CA ALA A 1139 12.74 -22.50 -12.87
C ALA A 1139 12.99 -21.22 -13.69
N GLU A 1140 11.92 -20.63 -14.25
CA GLU A 1140 11.97 -19.56 -15.25
C GLU A 1140 13.02 -18.49 -14.92
N GLY A 1141 13.95 -18.25 -15.85
CA GLY A 1141 14.97 -17.20 -15.73
C GLY A 1141 16.07 -17.44 -14.70
N VAL A 1142 16.04 -18.52 -13.92
CA VAL A 1142 17.18 -18.91 -13.08
C VAL A 1142 18.30 -19.44 -13.96
N ALA A 1143 19.55 -19.01 -13.71
CA ALA A 1143 20.70 -19.45 -14.48
C ALA A 1143 21.08 -20.90 -14.14
N THR A 1144 21.44 -21.70 -15.14
CA THR A 1144 21.99 -23.05 -14.95
C THR A 1144 23.51 -23.02 -14.72
N ILE A 1145 24.10 -24.12 -14.24
CA ILE A 1145 25.56 -24.23 -14.14
C ILE A 1145 26.28 -24.04 -15.48
N GLY A 1146 25.66 -24.38 -16.62
CA GLY A 1146 26.21 -24.08 -17.95
C GLY A 1146 26.35 -22.58 -18.22
N VAL A 1147 25.39 -21.77 -17.76
CA VAL A 1147 25.49 -20.30 -17.78
C VAL A 1147 26.63 -19.82 -16.88
N ALA A 1148 26.82 -20.42 -15.70
CA ALA A 1148 27.91 -20.07 -14.78
C ALA A 1148 29.29 -20.40 -15.34
N VAL A 1149 29.45 -21.57 -15.98
CA VAL A 1149 30.68 -21.95 -16.70
C VAL A 1149 31.03 -20.89 -17.74
N GLU A 1150 30.09 -20.49 -18.60
CA GLU A 1150 30.37 -19.48 -19.62
C GLU A 1150 30.61 -18.09 -19.02
N THR A 1151 29.87 -17.73 -17.97
CA THR A 1151 30.06 -16.47 -17.24
C THR A 1151 31.48 -16.36 -16.66
N LEU A 1152 31.99 -17.45 -16.07
CA LEU A 1152 33.33 -17.49 -15.50
C LEU A 1152 34.42 -17.49 -16.59
N ARG A 1153 34.19 -18.16 -17.73
CA ARG A 1153 35.05 -18.08 -18.92
C ARG A 1153 35.14 -16.65 -19.47
N VAL A 1154 34.01 -15.96 -19.55
CA VAL A 1154 33.94 -14.55 -19.96
C VAL A 1154 34.69 -13.66 -18.97
N ALA A 1155 34.53 -13.85 -17.65
CA ALA A 1155 35.28 -13.07 -16.64
C ALA A 1155 36.81 -13.25 -16.76
N GLU A 1156 37.28 -14.48 -16.98
CA GLU A 1156 38.70 -14.81 -17.19
C GLU A 1156 39.24 -14.25 -18.52
N PHE A 1157 38.43 -14.25 -19.58
CA PHE A 1157 38.79 -13.67 -20.88
C PHE A 1157 38.86 -12.14 -20.87
N LEU A 1158 37.93 -11.49 -20.18
CA LEU A 1158 37.81 -10.02 -20.14
C LEU A 1158 38.88 -9.36 -19.28
N THR A 1159 39.18 -9.93 -18.10
CA THR A 1159 40.13 -9.34 -17.13
C THR A 1159 41.45 -8.88 -17.77
N PRO A 1160 42.26 -9.74 -18.40
CA PRO A 1160 43.55 -9.33 -18.97
C PRO A 1160 43.40 -8.31 -20.12
N LYS A 1161 42.30 -8.38 -20.88
CA LYS A 1161 42.03 -7.45 -22.00
C LYS A 1161 41.67 -6.04 -21.52
N LEU A 1162 40.83 -5.95 -20.50
CA LEU A 1162 40.46 -4.67 -19.89
C LEU A 1162 41.66 -4.07 -19.15
N GLN A 1163 42.46 -4.88 -18.46
CA GLN A 1163 43.73 -4.44 -17.87
C GLN A 1163 44.76 -3.97 -18.93
N GLU A 1164 44.79 -4.58 -20.11
CA GLU A 1164 45.64 -4.11 -21.22
C GLU A 1164 45.15 -2.77 -21.80
N GLN A 1165 43.83 -2.55 -21.85
CA GLN A 1165 43.27 -1.29 -22.34
C GLN A 1165 43.42 -0.11 -21.37
N LEU A 1166 43.62 -0.35 -20.07
CA LEU A 1166 43.82 0.71 -19.07
C LEU A 1166 45.31 1.01 -18.76
N LYS A 1167 46.24 0.31 -19.42
CA LYS A 1167 47.67 0.66 -19.46
C LYS A 1167 47.96 1.71 -20.55
#